data_AF-A0A6N7Q2K9-F1
#
_entry.id   AF-A0A6N7Q2K9-F1
#
_cell.length_a   1.000
_cell.length_b   1.000
_cell.length_c   1.000
_cell.angle_alpha   90.00
_cell.angle_beta   90.00
_cell.angle_gamma   90.00
#
_symmetry.space_group_name_H-M   'P 1'
#
loop_
_entity.id
_entity.type
_entity.pdbx_description
1 polymer ?
#
loop_
_entity_poly.entity_id
_entity_poly.type
_entity_poly.pdbx_seq_one_letter_code
_entity_poly.pdbx_strand_id
1 'polypeptide(L)'
;VLRTDLSGDPTFAELLSSARRTSVESHEHQALPFDVVVQDQGLSRHGDENPLYDVLVFEVSAPHTEVAAGWSPFVEAVSAGVMTAKNALVFAVVHDTEGTSIHLAYDTTRVDHAAAKRLSEHLRALLLDVVAYSDKPLCELAFLAEAEHGQLAAWNDTAAVVPECKCTHELFEEQAARTPDAVALVFAEQQLTYRELDQRSNQLAHYLRALGVGPEVLVGLCVERSPEMVVGLLGILKAGGAYVPLDPGYPRERLAYMLTDARPAVLLTQERLHDRLSAHESVTVHLDASPPPWQEQPLTPPAVQVGPENAAYVIYTSGSTGRPKGVQVLHGALTNLLHDFAERMGVGPRDVMLAVTSLSFDIAGLELFMPLLRGASIHLASREDASHGDVLLRALERATMMQATPATWRMVLDAGWMGGRPLQVLGGGEAMTPDLAVKLALRASSVRNVYGPTETTIWSAQYHVDAEPGYVRIGRGIANTQLHVVDQNLMQVPVGIAGELYIAGAGLARGYLGRPGLTAERFVPDPFSNVPGARMYRTGDLARWDADGELEFLGRIDHQVKIRGFRIELGEIEAVLSSHPAVRACVVIAREYGPDDRRLVAYVVPGEGECTEGTLREHLQASLPGYMVPSVFVRLTALPLNPSGKVDRKALPAPEATREAAATSYVAPRTDAERALAEVWSEVLRVSPVGIDDNFFALGGDSLLAIHVVGRAKRAGLSFSVRDVFTHQTVAELAQASRGRRAVSAEQGAVKGVVPLTPIQRWFFQDDPVDAHHYAVAMVWTPPPALSPAMAEEALGDLAAQHDAMRLRYRRADSGWVQEHEDGATVRLERVDLSAVEGTARGAAVQSAVETLQTGLCLSTGPLARSAWVNLGADGVRLVLVVHHLVVDIVSWRILCEDLTRACIARLAGRTPDLGPKTTSFRQWSERLHTFVARGGLAKELPYWQAQCARNAALPAPGPGHARRTMGESRTVEVVLPEAETEALLDLRSADGTEALDILLSAFAETLCAFAGTDTMCVGLEGHGREPIVEDVDASRTVGWFTALFPVRLEVPPGRDPGALLEGIKEQLRAVPSRGVGYGWLRYTHPDEAVRASLAVQIPAVFNYQGQFDTAPKDGDRRGGWDFIGAQTVRSPRALSPFALAVSGIVLQGRLRLMWAHDPAVHDRSTVERLIELYLTSLRRLIAHCTSRGALGQTPSGTSPAREVGASTRAEAHSLAGQQCMS
;
A
#
# COMPACT_ATOMS: atom_id res chain seq x y z
N VAL A 1 -32.11 -11.66 -37.14
CA VAL A 1 -30.72 -11.83 -36.65
C VAL A 1 -30.19 -13.11 -37.23
N LEU A 2 -29.07 -13.07 -37.96
CA LEU A 2 -28.42 -14.27 -38.48
C LEU A 2 -27.25 -14.61 -37.57
N ARG A 3 -27.13 -15.87 -37.16
CA ARG A 3 -25.97 -16.39 -36.45
C ARG A 3 -25.30 -17.43 -37.35
N THR A 4 -24.01 -17.31 -37.51
CA THR A 4 -23.21 -18.22 -38.35
C THR A 4 -22.22 -18.96 -37.47
N ASP A 5 -22.20 -20.28 -37.57
CA ASP A 5 -21.25 -21.12 -36.86
C ASP A 5 -19.99 -21.31 -37.71
N LEU A 6 -18.84 -20.97 -37.14
CA LEU A 6 -17.51 -21.11 -37.76
C LEU A 6 -16.72 -22.28 -37.14
N SER A 7 -17.34 -23.06 -36.25
CA SER A 7 -16.67 -24.19 -35.60
C SER A 7 -16.30 -25.28 -36.61
N GLY A 8 -15.17 -25.95 -36.35
CA GLY A 8 -14.65 -27.01 -37.23
C GLY A 8 -13.85 -26.52 -38.44
N ASP A 9 -13.57 -25.21 -38.54
CA ASP A 9 -12.78 -24.58 -39.61
C ASP A 9 -13.29 -24.97 -41.01
N PRO A 10 -14.57 -24.65 -41.33
CA PRO A 10 -15.15 -25.00 -42.61
C PRO A 10 -14.41 -24.31 -43.75
N THR A 11 -14.59 -24.80 -44.97
CA THR A 11 -14.17 -24.04 -46.15
C THR A 11 -15.11 -22.84 -46.38
N PHE A 12 -14.68 -21.84 -47.15
CA PHE A 12 -15.58 -20.73 -47.49
C PHE A 12 -16.83 -21.20 -48.26
N ALA A 13 -16.68 -22.23 -49.11
CA ALA A 13 -17.82 -22.83 -49.83
C ALA A 13 -18.86 -23.47 -48.88
N GLU A 14 -18.40 -24.14 -47.83
CA GLU A 14 -19.26 -24.70 -46.78
C GLU A 14 -19.93 -23.61 -45.95
N LEU A 15 -19.16 -22.58 -45.57
CA LEU A 15 -19.68 -21.41 -44.86
C LEU A 15 -20.79 -20.72 -45.67
N LEU A 16 -20.56 -20.48 -46.95
CA LEU A 16 -21.54 -19.85 -47.85
C LEU A 16 -22.80 -20.70 -47.97
N SER A 17 -22.64 -22.02 -48.08
CA SER A 17 -23.77 -22.96 -48.14
C SER A 17 -24.59 -22.96 -46.84
N SER A 18 -23.92 -22.87 -45.70
CA SER A 18 -24.55 -22.73 -44.38
C SER A 18 -25.28 -21.39 -44.25
N ALA A 19 -24.62 -20.28 -44.55
CA ALA A 19 -25.20 -18.93 -44.51
C ALA A 19 -26.40 -18.79 -45.44
N ARG A 20 -26.36 -19.39 -46.64
CA ARG A 20 -27.51 -19.46 -47.56
C ARG A 20 -28.69 -20.18 -46.93
N ARG A 21 -28.45 -21.32 -46.28
CA ARG A 21 -29.50 -22.10 -45.61
C ARG A 21 -30.15 -21.29 -44.49
N THR A 22 -29.35 -20.72 -43.59
CA THR A 22 -29.82 -19.87 -42.47
C THR A 22 -30.59 -18.64 -42.98
N SER A 23 -30.12 -18.02 -44.07
CA SER A 23 -30.82 -16.88 -44.69
C SER A 23 -32.19 -17.29 -45.25
N VAL A 24 -32.28 -18.42 -45.95
CA VAL A 24 -33.56 -18.96 -46.46
C VAL A 24 -34.50 -19.32 -45.31
N GLU A 25 -34.03 -20.04 -44.28
CA GLU A 25 -34.81 -20.37 -43.09
C GLU A 25 -35.32 -19.12 -42.36
N SER A 26 -34.52 -18.04 -42.33
CA SER A 26 -34.94 -16.79 -41.70
C SER A 26 -36.15 -16.13 -42.38
N HIS A 27 -36.39 -16.41 -43.67
CA HIS A 27 -37.56 -15.89 -44.38
C HIS A 27 -38.87 -16.46 -43.83
N GLU A 28 -38.85 -17.69 -43.30
CA GLU A 28 -40.03 -18.34 -42.68
C GLU A 28 -40.47 -17.64 -41.39
N HIS A 29 -39.59 -16.82 -40.81
CA HIS A 29 -39.80 -16.11 -39.55
C HIS A 29 -39.96 -14.59 -39.72
N GLN A 30 -40.07 -14.08 -40.96
CA GLN A 30 -40.19 -12.63 -41.24
C GLN A 30 -41.39 -11.94 -40.59
N ALA A 31 -42.45 -12.70 -40.28
CA ALA A 31 -43.66 -12.17 -39.65
C ALA A 31 -43.50 -11.87 -38.15
N LEU A 32 -42.40 -12.30 -37.51
CA LEU A 32 -42.15 -12.04 -36.09
C LEU A 32 -41.65 -10.60 -35.90
N PRO A 33 -42.38 -9.73 -35.17
CA PRO A 33 -41.93 -8.38 -34.90
C PRO A 33 -40.65 -8.41 -34.05
N PHE A 34 -39.68 -7.57 -34.41
CA PHE A 34 -38.44 -7.39 -33.65
C PHE A 34 -38.69 -7.18 -32.15
N ASP A 35 -39.73 -6.40 -31.81
CA ASP A 35 -40.14 -6.11 -30.43
C ASP A 35 -40.48 -7.36 -29.62
N VAL A 36 -41.08 -8.37 -30.24
CA VAL A 36 -41.48 -9.62 -29.59
C VAL A 36 -40.25 -10.47 -29.27
N VAL A 37 -39.27 -10.50 -30.18
CA VAL A 37 -38.02 -11.27 -29.98
C VAL A 37 -37.17 -10.66 -28.86
N VAL A 38 -37.07 -9.33 -28.79
CA VAL A 38 -36.34 -8.64 -27.70
C VAL A 38 -37.00 -8.90 -26.34
N GLN A 39 -38.33 -8.88 -26.28
CA GLN A 39 -39.09 -9.12 -25.05
C GLN A 39 -38.98 -10.58 -24.58
N ASP A 40 -39.07 -11.54 -25.50
CA ASP A 40 -38.97 -12.98 -25.19
C ASP A 40 -37.58 -13.36 -24.68
N GLN A 41 -36.52 -12.74 -25.21
CA GLN A 41 -35.14 -12.96 -24.76
C GLN A 41 -34.82 -12.23 -23.44
N GLY A 42 -35.76 -11.46 -22.87
CA GLY A 42 -35.57 -10.74 -21.61
C GLY A 42 -34.53 -9.61 -21.67
N LEU A 43 -34.29 -9.04 -22.86
CA LEU A 43 -33.27 -8.03 -23.07
C LEU A 43 -33.80 -6.61 -22.81
N SER A 44 -33.06 -5.81 -22.03
CA SER A 44 -33.42 -4.43 -21.67
C SER A 44 -33.24 -3.48 -22.86
N ARG A 45 -34.17 -2.53 -23.03
CA ARG A 45 -34.08 -1.48 -24.06
C ARG A 45 -33.29 -0.29 -23.51
N HIS A 46 -32.10 -0.04 -24.07
CA HIS A 46 -31.42 1.24 -23.95
C HIS A 46 -31.72 2.07 -25.21
N GLY A 47 -31.96 3.37 -25.06
CA GLY A 47 -32.44 4.23 -26.16
C GLY A 47 -31.50 4.34 -27.37
N ASP A 48 -30.22 4.04 -27.15
CA ASP A 48 -29.12 4.36 -28.06
C ASP A 48 -28.46 3.11 -28.70
N GLU A 49 -28.91 1.89 -28.39
CA GLU A 49 -28.26 0.65 -28.86
C GLU A 49 -29.24 -0.42 -29.34
N ASN A 50 -28.83 -1.24 -30.32
CA ASN A 50 -29.58 -2.40 -30.77
C ASN A 50 -29.36 -3.60 -29.83
N PRO A 51 -30.41 -4.14 -29.18
CA PRO A 51 -30.26 -5.19 -28.17
C PRO A 51 -29.85 -6.57 -28.71
N LEU A 52 -29.84 -6.78 -30.04
CA LEU A 52 -29.65 -8.12 -30.62
C LEU A 52 -28.42 -8.29 -31.53
N TYR A 53 -27.89 -7.21 -32.11
CA TYR A 53 -26.74 -7.25 -33.02
C TYR A 53 -26.08 -5.89 -33.19
N ASP A 54 -24.76 -5.88 -33.39
CA ASP A 54 -23.97 -4.66 -33.58
C ASP A 54 -23.64 -4.34 -35.05
N VAL A 55 -23.75 -5.34 -35.92
CA VAL A 55 -23.40 -5.25 -37.35
C VAL A 55 -24.66 -5.37 -38.18
N LEU A 56 -24.94 -4.39 -39.02
CA LEU A 56 -25.98 -4.44 -40.04
C LEU A 56 -25.35 -4.55 -41.42
N VAL A 57 -25.80 -5.52 -42.20
CA VAL A 57 -25.43 -5.64 -43.62
C VAL A 57 -26.70 -5.52 -44.44
N PHE A 58 -26.70 -4.67 -45.45
CA PHE A 58 -27.77 -4.61 -46.42
C PHE A 58 -27.22 -4.38 -47.82
N GLU A 59 -27.98 -4.84 -48.80
CA GLU A 59 -27.67 -4.68 -50.21
C GLU A 59 -28.55 -3.57 -50.80
N VAL A 60 -27.95 -2.68 -51.60
CA VAL A 60 -28.66 -1.64 -52.32
C VAL A 60 -28.58 -1.95 -53.82
N SER A 61 -29.70 -2.35 -54.41
CA SER A 61 -29.80 -2.54 -55.86
C SER A 61 -30.10 -1.20 -56.54
N ALA A 62 -29.11 -0.60 -57.20
CA ALA A 62 -29.31 0.60 -58.04
C ALA A 62 -29.69 0.23 -59.49
N PRO A 63 -30.46 1.06 -60.23
CA PRO A 63 -30.77 0.81 -61.64
C PRO A 63 -29.52 0.99 -62.54
N HIS A 64 -29.28 0.02 -63.44
CA HIS A 64 -28.12 -0.06 -64.34
C HIS A 64 -27.96 1.12 -65.33
N THR A 65 -26.73 1.63 -65.52
CA THR A 65 -26.30 2.36 -66.76
C THR A 65 -24.76 2.39 -66.92
N GLU A 66 -24.25 2.19 -68.15
CA GLU A 66 -22.91 1.76 -68.63
C GLU A 66 -21.58 2.34 -68.04
N VAL A 67 -20.51 1.55 -68.26
CA VAL A 67 -19.20 1.41 -67.57
C VAL A 67 -18.07 2.39 -67.98
N ALA A 68 -17.22 2.79 -67.03
CA ALA A 68 -15.81 3.11 -67.26
C ALA A 68 -14.91 2.34 -66.26
N ALA A 69 -13.77 1.81 -66.72
CA ALA A 69 -12.95 0.86 -65.97
C ALA A 69 -11.84 1.55 -65.16
N GLY A 70 -11.74 1.21 -63.87
CA GLY A 70 -10.58 1.47 -63.02
C GLY A 70 -10.87 1.21 -61.53
N TRP A 71 -10.31 0.14 -60.95
CA TRP A 71 -10.43 -0.13 -59.51
C TRP A 71 -9.58 0.88 -58.71
N SER A 72 -10.23 1.82 -58.02
CA SER A 72 -9.57 2.73 -57.07
C SER A 72 -10.36 2.76 -55.75
N PRO A 73 -9.76 2.40 -54.60
CA PRO A 73 -10.42 2.58 -53.31
C PRO A 73 -10.45 4.08 -52.96
N PHE A 74 -11.63 4.60 -52.66
CA PHE A 74 -11.78 5.92 -52.04
C PHE A 74 -12.63 5.80 -50.77
N VAL A 75 -12.17 6.44 -49.70
CA VAL A 75 -12.95 6.64 -48.48
C VAL A 75 -13.50 8.06 -48.57
N GLU A 76 -14.80 8.18 -48.82
CA GLU A 76 -15.50 9.47 -48.76
C GLU A 76 -16.35 9.55 -47.49
N ALA A 77 -16.24 10.65 -46.76
CA ALA A 77 -17.08 10.92 -45.61
C ALA A 77 -18.50 11.26 -46.09
N VAL A 78 -19.40 10.29 -46.05
CA VAL A 78 -20.82 10.51 -46.34
C VAL A 78 -21.54 10.90 -45.06
N SER A 79 -22.24 12.03 -45.05
CA SER A 79 -23.08 12.46 -43.92
C SER A 79 -24.35 11.62 -43.83
N ALA A 80 -24.24 10.36 -43.41
CA ALA A 80 -25.38 9.46 -43.21
C ALA A 80 -26.00 9.64 -41.81
N GLY A 81 -26.57 10.82 -41.54
CA GLY A 81 -27.05 11.22 -40.21
C GLY A 81 -28.25 10.45 -39.62
N VAL A 82 -28.64 9.28 -40.16
CA VAL A 82 -29.85 8.56 -39.71
C VAL A 82 -29.66 7.04 -39.50
N MET A 83 -28.65 6.39 -40.09
CA MET A 83 -28.55 4.90 -40.08
C MET A 83 -27.56 4.32 -39.05
N THR A 84 -26.66 5.12 -38.49
CA THR A 84 -25.69 4.67 -37.46
C THR A 84 -26.19 4.80 -36.02
N ALA A 85 -27.38 5.40 -35.80
CA ALA A 85 -27.87 5.75 -34.47
C ALA A 85 -28.13 4.57 -33.51
N LYS A 86 -27.99 3.31 -33.96
CA LYS A 86 -28.25 2.10 -33.15
C LYS A 86 -27.28 0.93 -33.35
N ASN A 87 -26.44 0.95 -34.39
CA ASN A 87 -25.55 -0.16 -34.76
C ASN A 87 -24.11 0.34 -34.85
N ALA A 88 -23.15 -0.45 -34.37
CA ALA A 88 -21.73 -0.08 -34.38
C ALA A 88 -21.14 -0.01 -35.79
N LEU A 89 -21.50 -0.98 -36.64
CA LEU A 89 -21.02 -1.12 -38.02
C LEU A 89 -22.19 -1.36 -38.96
N VAL A 90 -22.20 -0.65 -40.08
CA VAL A 90 -23.22 -0.75 -41.12
C VAL A 90 -22.52 -0.91 -42.47
N PHE A 91 -22.63 -2.09 -43.06
CA PHE A 91 -22.12 -2.39 -44.38
C PHE A 91 -23.26 -2.24 -45.40
N ALA A 92 -23.09 -1.34 -46.36
CA ALA A 92 -23.95 -1.24 -47.53
C ALA A 92 -23.19 -1.80 -48.73
N VAL A 93 -23.65 -2.93 -49.25
CA VAL A 93 -23.13 -3.51 -50.49
C VAL A 93 -23.90 -2.89 -51.64
N VAL A 94 -23.18 -2.18 -52.51
CA VAL A 94 -23.74 -1.52 -53.68
C VAL A 94 -23.19 -2.24 -54.91
N HIS A 95 -24.10 -2.68 -55.77
CA HIS A 95 -23.75 -3.22 -57.07
C HIS A 95 -24.00 -2.12 -58.11
N ASP A 96 -22.94 -1.63 -58.71
CA ASP A 96 -22.99 -0.64 -59.79
C ASP A 96 -22.31 -1.18 -61.05
N THR A 97 -22.09 -0.30 -62.03
CA THR A 97 -21.49 -0.65 -63.32
C THR A 97 -19.97 -0.71 -63.31
N GLU A 98 -19.31 -0.21 -62.26
CA GLU A 98 -17.85 -0.30 -62.08
C GLU A 98 -17.45 -1.51 -61.24
N GLY A 99 -18.38 -2.09 -60.46
CA GLY A 99 -18.20 -3.35 -59.77
C GLY A 99 -19.11 -3.51 -58.55
N THR A 100 -18.63 -4.27 -57.57
CA THR A 100 -19.24 -4.32 -56.23
C THR A 100 -18.46 -3.40 -55.32
N SER A 101 -19.12 -2.36 -54.81
CA SER A 101 -18.59 -1.47 -53.79
C SER A 101 -19.19 -1.82 -52.43
N ILE A 102 -18.37 -1.77 -51.38
CA ILE A 102 -18.81 -2.04 -50.01
C ILE A 102 -18.54 -0.76 -49.22
N HIS A 103 -19.61 -0.08 -48.80
CA HIS A 103 -19.52 1.10 -47.97
C HIS A 103 -19.64 0.70 -46.50
N LEU A 104 -18.67 1.10 -45.69
CA LEU A 104 -18.71 0.92 -44.25
C LEU A 104 -19.05 2.26 -43.58
N ALA A 105 -20.25 2.34 -43.00
CA ALA A 105 -20.60 3.37 -42.03
C ALA A 105 -20.44 2.83 -40.62
N TYR A 106 -19.91 3.63 -39.69
CA TYR A 106 -19.64 3.20 -38.34
C TYR A 106 -19.91 4.32 -37.34
N ASP A 107 -20.21 3.94 -36.10
CA ASP A 107 -20.39 4.86 -34.99
C ASP A 107 -19.02 5.29 -34.43
N THR A 108 -18.67 6.57 -34.61
CA THR A 108 -17.39 7.13 -34.17
C THR A 108 -17.21 7.16 -32.65
N THR A 109 -18.29 6.99 -31.88
CA THR A 109 -18.20 6.85 -30.41
C THR A 109 -17.79 5.44 -29.98
N ARG A 110 -17.99 4.44 -30.84
CA ARG A 110 -17.75 3.01 -30.57
C ARG A 110 -16.59 2.43 -31.37
N VAL A 111 -16.32 2.97 -32.55
CA VAL A 111 -15.31 2.49 -33.50
C VAL A 111 -14.50 3.67 -34.02
N ASP A 112 -13.20 3.63 -33.80
CA ASP A 112 -12.31 4.67 -34.35
C ASP A 112 -12.13 4.50 -35.87
N HIS A 113 -11.84 5.61 -36.56
CA HIS A 113 -11.68 5.62 -38.00
C HIS A 113 -10.55 4.69 -38.49
N ALA A 114 -9.48 4.53 -37.71
CA ALA A 114 -8.35 3.69 -38.11
C ALA A 114 -8.73 2.19 -38.08
N ALA A 115 -9.48 1.76 -37.08
CA ALA A 115 -10.03 0.42 -36.95
C ALA A 115 -11.03 0.11 -38.06
N ALA A 116 -11.94 1.04 -38.38
CA ALA A 116 -12.87 0.88 -39.49
C ALA A 116 -12.13 0.76 -40.84
N LYS A 117 -11.08 1.57 -41.04
CA LYS A 117 -10.23 1.48 -42.24
C LYS A 117 -9.51 0.11 -42.30
N ARG A 118 -8.86 -0.33 -41.22
CA ARG A 118 -8.20 -1.65 -41.16
C ARG A 118 -9.17 -2.79 -41.46
N LEU A 119 -10.36 -2.77 -40.87
CA LEU A 119 -11.41 -3.75 -41.12
C LEU A 119 -11.81 -3.81 -42.61
N SER A 120 -11.89 -2.66 -43.29
CA SER A 120 -12.16 -2.61 -44.74
C SER A 120 -11.03 -3.22 -45.58
N GLU A 121 -9.77 -3.03 -45.15
CA GLU A 121 -8.60 -3.60 -45.81
C GLU A 121 -8.50 -5.12 -45.58
N HIS A 122 -8.79 -5.61 -44.37
CA HIS A 122 -8.90 -7.05 -44.06
C HIS A 122 -10.01 -7.72 -44.84
N LEU A 123 -11.20 -7.11 -44.87
CA LEU A 123 -12.32 -7.63 -45.64
C LEU A 123 -11.97 -7.72 -47.13
N ARG A 124 -11.27 -6.72 -47.68
CA ARG A 124 -10.79 -6.76 -49.06
C ARG A 124 -9.78 -7.90 -49.29
N ALA A 125 -8.78 -8.04 -48.42
CA ALA A 125 -7.77 -9.10 -48.55
C ALA A 125 -8.43 -10.49 -48.51
N LEU A 126 -9.33 -10.69 -47.54
CA LEU A 126 -10.10 -11.92 -47.39
C LEU A 126 -10.96 -12.21 -48.62
N LEU A 127 -11.73 -11.23 -49.12
CA LEU A 127 -12.59 -11.42 -50.30
C LEU A 127 -11.77 -11.75 -51.56
N LEU A 128 -10.60 -11.14 -51.74
CA LEU A 128 -9.72 -11.45 -52.88
C LEU A 128 -9.17 -12.87 -52.79
N ASP A 129 -8.76 -13.33 -51.61
CA ASP A 129 -8.23 -14.69 -51.44
C ASP A 129 -9.33 -15.76 -51.54
N VAL A 130 -10.54 -15.46 -51.03
CA VAL A 130 -11.73 -16.31 -51.18
C VAL A 130 -12.12 -16.51 -52.64
N VAL A 131 -12.09 -15.43 -53.45
CA VAL A 131 -12.40 -15.52 -54.88
C VAL A 131 -11.37 -16.38 -55.62
N ALA A 132 -10.11 -16.35 -55.19
CA ALA A 132 -9.06 -17.17 -55.77
C ALA A 132 -9.11 -18.63 -55.29
N TYR A 133 -9.53 -18.88 -54.05
CA TYR A 133 -9.42 -20.18 -53.37
C TYR A 133 -10.61 -20.48 -52.42
N SER A 134 -11.80 -20.72 -52.96
CA SER A 134 -13.02 -20.96 -52.17
C SER A 134 -13.03 -22.25 -51.35
N ASP A 135 -12.18 -23.20 -51.73
CA ASP A 135 -12.11 -24.54 -51.13
C ASP A 135 -11.06 -24.63 -50.00
N LYS A 136 -10.35 -23.54 -49.71
CA LYS A 136 -9.44 -23.48 -48.56
C LYS A 136 -10.24 -23.45 -47.24
N PRO A 137 -9.75 -24.10 -46.18
CA PRO A 137 -10.22 -23.85 -44.82
C PRO A 137 -10.10 -22.36 -44.48
N LEU A 138 -11.03 -21.84 -43.67
CA LEU A 138 -11.06 -20.42 -43.32
C LEU A 138 -9.74 -19.96 -42.68
N CYS A 139 -9.07 -20.81 -41.92
CA CYS A 139 -7.81 -20.46 -41.27
C CYS A 139 -6.62 -20.27 -42.21
N GLU A 140 -6.69 -20.81 -43.44
CA GLU A 140 -5.64 -20.67 -44.45
C GLU A 140 -5.85 -19.45 -45.36
N LEU A 141 -6.99 -18.76 -45.22
CA LEU A 141 -7.28 -17.57 -46.01
C LEU A 141 -6.49 -16.36 -45.50
N ALA A 142 -5.96 -15.58 -46.43
CA ALA A 142 -5.21 -14.37 -46.11
C ALA A 142 -6.14 -13.30 -45.51
N PHE A 143 -6.04 -13.12 -44.19
CA PHE A 143 -6.81 -12.11 -43.46
C PHE A 143 -6.07 -10.77 -43.35
N LEU A 144 -4.75 -10.81 -43.27
CA LEU A 144 -3.87 -9.64 -43.17
C LEU A 144 -3.57 -9.05 -44.55
N ALA A 145 -3.59 -7.72 -44.65
CA ALA A 145 -3.17 -7.03 -45.86
C ALA A 145 -1.62 -7.01 -45.97
N GLU A 146 -1.08 -7.01 -47.19
CA GLU A 146 0.38 -6.99 -47.44
C GLU A 146 1.09 -5.80 -46.76
N ALA A 147 0.43 -4.63 -46.71
CA ALA A 147 0.96 -3.45 -46.02
C ALA A 147 1.10 -3.67 -44.49
N GLU A 148 0.15 -4.39 -43.88
CA GLU A 148 0.18 -4.68 -42.44
C GLU A 148 1.21 -5.78 -42.11
N HIS A 149 1.41 -6.76 -43.00
CA HIS A 149 2.55 -7.68 -42.90
C HIS A 149 3.88 -6.92 -42.88
N GLY A 150 4.06 -5.95 -43.80
CA GLY A 150 5.25 -5.10 -43.83
C GLY A 150 5.41 -4.28 -42.55
N GLN A 151 4.31 -3.80 -41.97
CA GLN A 151 4.32 -3.06 -40.71
C GLN A 151 4.73 -3.93 -39.51
N LEU A 152 4.15 -5.12 -39.36
CA LEU A 152 4.52 -6.08 -38.31
C LEU A 152 5.99 -6.53 -38.43
N ALA A 153 6.47 -6.70 -39.66
CA ALA A 153 7.88 -7.00 -39.91
C ALA A 153 8.79 -5.82 -39.51
N ALA A 154 8.40 -4.58 -39.84
CA ALA A 154 9.17 -3.39 -39.47
C ALA A 154 9.22 -3.18 -37.94
N TRP A 155 8.13 -3.45 -37.21
CA TRP A 155 8.14 -3.40 -35.75
C TRP A 155 9.03 -4.47 -35.10
N ASN A 156 9.27 -5.57 -35.81
CA ASN A 156 10.18 -6.65 -35.40
C ASN A 156 11.59 -6.51 -36.00
N ASP A 157 11.91 -5.42 -36.70
CA ASP A 157 13.27 -5.11 -37.13
C ASP A 157 14.11 -4.61 -35.95
N THR A 158 14.39 -5.53 -35.03
CA THR A 158 15.12 -5.26 -33.78
C THR A 158 16.60 -5.61 -33.90
N ALA A 159 17.11 -5.87 -35.12
CA ALA A 159 18.49 -6.27 -35.33
C ALA A 159 19.44 -5.17 -34.86
N ALA A 160 20.31 -5.49 -33.90
CA ALA A 160 21.24 -4.53 -33.34
C ALA A 160 22.62 -5.15 -33.14
N VAL A 161 23.66 -4.40 -33.47
CA VAL A 161 25.06 -4.82 -33.28
C VAL A 161 25.40 -4.67 -31.80
N VAL A 162 25.41 -5.79 -31.09
CA VAL A 162 25.92 -5.89 -29.72
C VAL A 162 27.42 -6.25 -29.80
N PRO A 163 28.30 -5.69 -28.93
CA PRO A 163 29.73 -6.01 -28.92
C PRO A 163 29.98 -7.53 -29.00
N GLU A 164 30.80 -7.92 -29.97
CA GLU A 164 31.01 -9.31 -30.42
C GLU A 164 31.27 -10.29 -29.27
N CYS A 165 30.55 -11.42 -29.27
CA CYS A 165 30.92 -12.74 -28.73
C CYS A 165 31.54 -12.84 -27.31
N LYS A 166 31.48 -11.79 -26.49
CA LYS A 166 32.09 -11.81 -25.15
C LYS A 166 31.10 -12.23 -24.09
N CYS A 167 31.60 -13.00 -23.14
CA CYS A 167 30.87 -13.40 -21.95
C CYS A 167 30.84 -12.25 -20.93
N THR A 168 29.87 -12.31 -20.02
CA THR A 168 29.63 -11.28 -19.01
C THR A 168 30.87 -10.99 -18.14
N HIS A 169 31.65 -12.01 -17.81
CA HIS A 169 32.86 -11.85 -16.99
C HIS A 169 34.00 -11.14 -17.75
N GLU A 170 34.15 -11.38 -19.06
CA GLU A 170 35.16 -10.72 -19.90
C GLU A 170 34.89 -9.21 -20.01
N LEU A 171 33.61 -8.84 -20.20
CA LEU A 171 33.19 -7.44 -20.21
C LEU A 171 33.44 -6.75 -18.86
N PHE A 172 33.24 -7.47 -17.75
CA PHE A 172 33.59 -6.98 -16.42
C PHE A 172 35.10 -6.78 -16.25
N GLU A 173 35.92 -7.72 -16.71
CA GLU A 173 37.38 -7.63 -16.65
C GLU A 173 37.92 -6.41 -17.40
N GLU A 174 37.39 -6.16 -18.59
CA GLU A 174 37.73 -4.96 -19.37
C GLU A 174 37.35 -3.68 -18.64
N GLN A 175 36.17 -3.64 -18.02
CA GLN A 175 35.74 -2.49 -17.25
C GLN A 175 36.58 -2.31 -15.98
N ALA A 176 36.94 -3.40 -15.28
CA ALA A 176 37.79 -3.36 -14.10
C ALA A 176 39.21 -2.86 -14.42
N ALA A 177 39.75 -3.23 -15.59
CA ALA A 177 41.02 -2.70 -16.08
C ALA A 177 40.94 -1.21 -16.45
N ARG A 178 39.79 -0.74 -16.93
CA ARG A 178 39.56 0.67 -17.32
C ARG A 178 39.38 1.61 -16.12
N THR A 179 38.67 1.18 -15.08
CA THR A 179 38.35 2.01 -13.90
C THR A 179 38.65 1.29 -12.59
N PRO A 180 39.91 0.89 -12.35
CA PRO A 180 40.24 -0.03 -11.27
C PRO A 180 39.97 0.54 -9.87
N ASP A 181 40.15 1.84 -9.68
CA ASP A 181 40.03 2.49 -8.37
C ASP A 181 38.62 3.07 -8.11
N ALA A 182 37.69 2.90 -9.05
CA ALA A 182 36.29 3.27 -8.87
C ALA A 182 35.58 2.26 -7.95
N VAL A 183 34.57 2.71 -7.21
CA VAL A 183 33.75 1.84 -6.35
C VAL A 183 32.83 0.98 -7.22
N ALA A 184 32.95 -0.34 -7.10
CA ALA A 184 32.09 -1.29 -7.81
C ALA A 184 30.89 -1.72 -6.95
N LEU A 185 31.10 -1.91 -5.65
CA LEU A 185 30.13 -2.53 -4.77
C LEU A 185 30.12 -1.88 -3.38
N VAL A 186 28.92 -1.59 -2.88
CA VAL A 186 28.68 -1.09 -1.52
C VAL A 186 27.66 -1.98 -0.83
N PHE A 187 27.98 -2.43 0.38
CA PHE A 187 27.06 -3.16 1.25
C PHE A 187 27.31 -2.77 2.70
N ALA A 188 26.29 -2.22 3.36
CA ALA A 188 26.42 -1.60 4.68
C ALA A 188 27.61 -0.60 4.71
N GLU A 189 28.58 -0.79 5.60
CA GLU A 189 29.79 0.03 5.69
C GLU A 189 30.94 -0.44 4.78
N GLN A 190 30.81 -1.60 4.14
CA GLN A 190 31.84 -2.16 3.29
C GLN A 190 31.74 -1.62 1.86
N GLN A 191 32.90 -1.30 1.27
CA GLN A 191 33.02 -0.89 -0.12
C GLN A 191 34.15 -1.66 -0.78
N LEU A 192 33.91 -2.13 -2.00
CA LEU A 192 34.93 -2.74 -2.85
C LEU A 192 35.08 -1.93 -4.13
N THR A 193 36.32 -1.62 -4.48
CA THR A 193 36.68 -1.09 -5.78
C THR A 193 36.58 -2.17 -6.87
N TYR A 194 36.54 -1.74 -8.14
CA TYR A 194 36.61 -2.66 -9.28
C TYR A 194 37.84 -3.58 -9.23
N ARG A 195 39.01 -3.02 -8.85
CA ARG A 195 40.26 -3.78 -8.67
C ARG A 195 40.12 -4.85 -7.59
N GLU A 196 39.61 -4.50 -6.41
CA GLU A 196 39.48 -5.44 -5.30
C GLU A 196 38.46 -6.55 -5.61
N LEU A 197 37.34 -6.19 -6.24
CA LEU A 197 36.32 -7.15 -6.66
C LEU A 197 36.86 -8.11 -7.73
N ASP A 198 37.58 -7.59 -8.73
CA ASP A 198 38.20 -8.40 -9.78
C ASP A 198 39.27 -9.34 -9.21
N GLN A 199 40.18 -8.82 -8.38
CA GLN A 199 41.23 -9.64 -7.77
C GLN A 199 40.67 -10.75 -6.87
N ARG A 200 39.70 -10.44 -5.99
CA ARG A 200 39.09 -11.46 -5.12
C ARG A 200 38.34 -12.52 -5.92
N SER A 201 37.63 -12.12 -6.98
CA SER A 201 36.91 -13.07 -7.85
C SER A 201 37.87 -13.89 -8.73
N ASN A 202 39.00 -13.34 -9.17
CA ASN A 202 40.05 -14.08 -9.87
C ASN A 202 40.68 -15.17 -8.99
N GLN A 203 40.98 -14.87 -7.73
CA GLN A 203 41.52 -15.85 -6.79
C GLN A 203 40.56 -17.01 -6.56
N LEU A 204 39.28 -16.70 -6.31
CA LEU A 204 38.24 -17.71 -6.19
C LEU A 204 38.09 -18.52 -7.49
N ALA A 205 38.17 -17.87 -8.66
CA ALA A 205 38.08 -18.54 -9.95
C ALA A 205 39.21 -19.57 -10.15
N HIS A 206 40.47 -19.23 -9.85
CA HIS A 206 41.58 -20.19 -9.89
C HIS A 206 41.37 -21.37 -8.96
N TYR A 207 40.85 -21.13 -7.76
CA TYR A 207 40.53 -22.20 -6.82
C TYR A 207 39.40 -23.10 -7.33
N LEU A 208 38.32 -22.53 -7.85
CA LEU A 208 37.22 -23.28 -8.47
C LEU A 208 37.70 -24.11 -9.67
N ARG A 209 38.61 -23.56 -10.49
CA ARG A 209 39.27 -24.31 -11.58
C ARG A 209 40.03 -25.52 -11.07
N ALA A 210 40.77 -25.39 -9.97
CA ALA A 210 41.47 -26.50 -9.34
C ALA A 210 40.51 -27.58 -8.80
N LEU A 211 39.27 -27.21 -8.46
CA LEU A 211 38.19 -28.12 -8.09
C LEU A 211 37.44 -28.72 -9.30
N GLY A 212 37.85 -28.40 -10.53
CA GLY A 212 37.28 -28.95 -11.75
C GLY A 212 36.15 -28.13 -12.37
N VAL A 213 35.92 -26.89 -11.92
CA VAL A 213 34.96 -25.99 -12.57
C VAL A 213 35.50 -25.54 -13.94
N GLY A 214 34.62 -25.50 -14.95
CA GLY A 214 34.92 -25.11 -16.32
C GLY A 214 33.62 -24.90 -17.12
N PRO A 215 33.71 -24.73 -18.46
CA PRO A 215 32.55 -24.59 -19.33
C PRO A 215 31.50 -25.68 -19.08
N GLU A 216 30.22 -25.29 -18.98
CA GLU A 216 29.07 -26.17 -18.71
C GLU A 216 29.04 -26.82 -17.32
N VAL A 217 30.01 -26.56 -16.44
CA VAL A 217 29.99 -27.07 -15.07
C VAL A 217 29.11 -26.18 -14.20
N LEU A 218 28.11 -26.79 -13.56
CA LEU A 218 27.21 -26.08 -12.65
C LEU A 218 27.83 -25.96 -11.25
N VAL A 219 27.75 -24.76 -10.68
CA VAL A 219 28.19 -24.45 -9.31
C VAL A 219 27.00 -23.92 -8.52
N GLY A 220 26.65 -24.61 -7.43
CA GLY A 220 25.60 -24.16 -6.53
C GLY A 220 26.08 -22.93 -5.73
N LEU A 221 25.19 -21.96 -5.51
CA LEU A 221 25.49 -20.77 -4.72
C LEU A 221 24.37 -20.54 -3.69
N CYS A 222 24.60 -20.99 -2.45
CA CYS A 222 23.67 -20.84 -1.33
C CYS A 222 24.20 -19.83 -0.31
N VAL A 223 23.87 -18.55 -0.50
CA VAL A 223 24.44 -17.43 0.25
C VAL A 223 23.38 -16.38 0.56
N GLU A 224 23.59 -15.61 1.63
CA GLU A 224 22.87 -14.36 1.84
C GLU A 224 23.57 -13.20 1.13
N ARG A 225 22.89 -12.04 1.06
CA ARG A 225 23.43 -10.84 0.39
C ARG A 225 24.64 -10.33 1.17
N SER A 226 25.79 -10.32 0.52
CA SER A 226 27.06 -9.79 1.03
C SER A 226 28.03 -9.50 -0.13
N PRO A 227 29.18 -8.87 0.10
CA PRO A 227 30.20 -8.71 -0.94
C PRO A 227 30.72 -10.04 -1.47
N GLU A 228 30.84 -11.06 -0.62
CA GLU A 228 31.26 -12.41 -0.99
C GLU A 228 30.30 -13.07 -1.99
N MET A 229 29.01 -12.73 -1.95
CA MET A 229 28.03 -13.19 -2.94
C MET A 229 28.42 -12.75 -4.36
N VAL A 230 28.81 -11.48 -4.53
CA VAL A 230 29.20 -10.93 -5.84
C VAL A 230 30.56 -11.47 -6.28
N VAL A 231 31.49 -11.64 -5.34
CA VAL A 231 32.77 -12.34 -5.57
C VAL A 231 32.52 -13.78 -6.04
N GLY A 232 31.57 -14.48 -5.42
CA GLY A 232 31.15 -15.84 -5.77
C GLY A 232 30.59 -15.92 -7.19
N LEU A 233 29.64 -15.04 -7.55
CA LEU A 233 29.07 -14.98 -8.89
C LEU A 233 30.15 -14.76 -9.96
N LEU A 234 30.98 -13.72 -9.80
CA LEU A 234 32.05 -13.42 -10.75
C LEU A 234 33.10 -14.54 -10.79
N GLY A 235 33.46 -15.10 -9.63
CA GLY A 235 34.43 -16.20 -9.55
C GLY A 235 33.97 -17.46 -10.27
N ILE A 236 32.68 -17.80 -10.20
CA ILE A 236 32.10 -18.92 -10.97
C ILE A 236 32.19 -18.66 -12.47
N LEU A 237 31.74 -17.47 -12.91
CA LEU A 237 31.75 -17.11 -14.34
C LEU A 237 33.17 -17.05 -14.91
N LYS A 238 34.12 -16.48 -14.16
CA LYS A 238 35.55 -16.42 -14.51
C LYS A 238 36.21 -17.79 -14.55
N ALA A 239 35.78 -18.74 -13.71
CA ALA A 239 36.21 -20.13 -13.80
C ALA A 239 35.63 -20.86 -15.03
N GLY A 240 34.64 -20.24 -15.69
CA GLY A 240 33.90 -20.75 -16.84
C GLY A 240 32.67 -21.57 -16.49
N GLY A 241 32.31 -21.68 -15.21
CA GLY A 241 31.12 -22.39 -14.77
C GLY A 241 29.86 -21.55 -14.88
N ALA A 242 28.70 -22.21 -14.69
CA ALA A 242 27.40 -21.55 -14.59
C ALA A 242 26.87 -21.65 -13.16
N TYR A 243 26.39 -20.55 -12.59
CA TYR A 243 25.89 -20.56 -11.22
C TYR A 243 24.44 -21.04 -11.12
N VAL A 244 24.13 -21.75 -10.04
CA VAL A 244 22.78 -22.19 -9.66
C VAL A 244 22.46 -21.56 -8.30
N PRO A 245 21.71 -20.44 -8.25
CA PRO A 245 21.44 -19.77 -7.01
C PRO A 245 20.41 -20.56 -6.19
N LEU A 246 20.69 -20.68 -4.90
CA LEU A 246 19.91 -21.41 -3.91
C LEU A 246 19.55 -20.43 -2.79
N ASP A 247 18.30 -19.98 -2.74
CA ASP A 247 17.87 -19.06 -1.67
C ASP A 247 17.93 -19.79 -0.32
N PRO A 248 18.77 -19.36 0.64
CA PRO A 248 18.80 -20.00 1.94
C PRO A 248 17.44 -19.93 2.63
N GLY A 249 16.57 -18.96 2.33
CA GLY A 249 15.21 -18.87 2.85
C GLY A 249 14.26 -19.98 2.41
N TYR A 250 14.62 -20.82 1.43
CA TYR A 250 13.77 -21.93 0.99
C TYR A 250 13.74 -23.11 1.98
N PRO A 251 12.66 -23.91 1.97
CA PRO A 251 12.60 -25.15 2.74
C PRO A 251 13.73 -26.12 2.35
N ARG A 252 14.19 -26.89 3.33
CA ARG A 252 15.31 -27.84 3.15
C ARG A 252 15.04 -28.86 2.05
N GLU A 253 13.82 -29.35 1.92
CA GLU A 253 13.43 -30.30 0.85
C GLU A 253 13.55 -29.69 -0.54
N ARG A 254 13.16 -28.42 -0.71
CA ARG A 254 13.28 -27.71 -1.98
C ARG A 254 14.74 -27.50 -2.37
N LEU A 255 15.58 -27.12 -1.40
CA LEU A 255 17.03 -27.01 -1.61
C LEU A 255 17.65 -28.36 -1.98
N ALA A 256 17.24 -29.44 -1.30
CA ALA A 256 17.69 -30.80 -1.63
C ALA A 256 17.28 -31.23 -3.04
N TYR A 257 16.03 -30.93 -3.45
CA TYR A 257 15.57 -31.18 -4.82
C TYR A 257 16.41 -30.42 -5.84
N MET A 258 16.62 -29.11 -5.65
CA MET A 258 17.40 -28.29 -6.58
C MET A 258 18.84 -28.80 -6.71
N LEU A 259 19.47 -29.21 -5.60
CA LEU A 259 20.80 -29.83 -5.62
C LEU A 259 20.81 -31.18 -6.35
N THR A 260 19.75 -31.98 -6.19
CA THR A 260 19.62 -33.30 -6.84
C THR A 260 19.35 -33.20 -8.34
N ASP A 261 18.55 -32.22 -8.76
CA ASP A 261 18.21 -31.96 -10.17
C ASP A 261 19.37 -31.27 -10.89
N ALA A 262 20.02 -30.28 -10.26
CA ALA A 262 21.15 -29.57 -10.84
C ALA A 262 22.47 -30.37 -10.82
N ARG A 263 22.69 -31.18 -9.78
CA ARG A 263 23.95 -31.90 -9.52
C ARG A 263 25.19 -31.02 -9.68
N PRO A 264 25.28 -29.88 -8.95
CA PRO A 264 26.43 -29.00 -9.08
C PRO A 264 27.70 -29.71 -8.59
N ALA A 265 28.83 -29.49 -9.27
CA ALA A 265 30.10 -30.10 -8.89
C ALA A 265 30.66 -29.49 -7.59
N VAL A 266 30.47 -28.18 -7.42
CA VAL A 266 30.89 -27.40 -6.26
C VAL A 266 29.69 -26.65 -5.70
N LEU A 267 29.63 -26.49 -4.38
CA LEU A 267 28.65 -25.66 -3.68
C LEU A 267 29.36 -24.56 -2.90
N LEU A 268 29.16 -23.31 -3.31
CA LEU A 268 29.59 -22.13 -2.57
C LEU A 268 28.52 -21.77 -1.54
N THR A 269 28.93 -21.62 -0.28
CA THR A 269 28.03 -21.24 0.81
C THR A 269 28.76 -20.42 1.89
N GLN A 270 28.06 -20.09 2.96
CA GLN A 270 28.61 -19.46 4.17
C GLN A 270 28.61 -20.47 5.31
N GLU A 271 29.57 -20.39 6.24
CA GLU A 271 29.72 -21.34 7.35
C GLU A 271 28.41 -21.55 8.13
N ARG A 272 27.75 -20.45 8.50
CA ARG A 272 26.47 -20.47 9.22
C ARG A 272 25.28 -21.06 8.45
N LEU A 273 25.38 -21.19 7.13
CA LEU A 273 24.30 -21.74 6.28
C LEU A 273 24.50 -23.23 6.00
N HIS A 274 25.67 -23.77 6.31
CA HIS A 274 26.04 -25.16 6.02
C HIS A 274 25.02 -26.16 6.56
N ASP A 275 24.65 -26.02 7.84
CA ASP A 275 23.71 -26.92 8.51
C ASP A 275 22.30 -26.88 7.93
N ARG A 276 21.95 -25.86 7.13
CA ARG A 276 20.63 -25.79 6.49
C ARG A 276 20.53 -26.70 5.27
N LEU A 277 21.66 -26.99 4.64
CA LEU A 277 21.75 -27.82 3.46
C LEU A 277 21.61 -29.31 3.86
N SER A 278 20.95 -30.10 3.00
CA SER A 278 20.90 -31.55 3.18
C SER A 278 22.24 -32.17 2.74
N ALA A 279 22.52 -33.40 3.15
CA ALA A 279 23.67 -34.13 2.64
C ALA A 279 23.65 -34.18 1.10
N HIS A 280 24.77 -33.82 0.47
CA HIS A 280 24.91 -33.74 -0.98
C HIS A 280 26.32 -34.16 -1.41
N GLU A 281 26.50 -34.48 -2.69
CA GLU A 281 27.77 -34.97 -3.23
C GLU A 281 28.74 -33.85 -3.67
N SER A 282 28.26 -32.60 -3.74
CA SER A 282 29.06 -31.44 -4.15
C SER A 282 30.18 -31.12 -3.17
N VAL A 283 31.32 -30.66 -3.68
CA VAL A 283 32.41 -30.12 -2.84
C VAL A 283 31.99 -28.77 -2.27
N THR A 284 31.87 -28.66 -0.93
CA THR A 284 31.47 -27.42 -0.27
C THR A 284 32.64 -26.47 -0.08
N VAL A 285 32.44 -25.20 -0.41
CA VAL A 285 33.41 -24.11 -0.21
C VAL A 285 32.73 -22.97 0.55
N HIS A 286 33.33 -22.57 1.66
CA HIS A 286 32.83 -21.50 2.52
C HIS A 286 33.42 -20.16 2.11
N LEU A 287 32.60 -19.26 1.59
CA LEU A 287 33.01 -17.95 1.08
C LEU A 287 33.48 -16.96 2.18
N ASP A 288 33.02 -17.17 3.41
CA ASP A 288 33.32 -16.39 4.60
C ASP A 288 34.45 -16.99 5.46
N ALA A 289 35.16 -18.01 4.97
CA ALA A 289 36.31 -18.60 5.66
C ALA A 289 37.43 -17.56 5.86
N SER A 290 38.04 -17.56 7.06
CA SER A 290 39.14 -16.66 7.41
C SER A 290 40.34 -17.41 8.02
N PRO A 291 41.52 -17.40 7.37
CA PRO A 291 41.76 -16.89 6.01
C PRO A 291 41.05 -17.74 4.95
N PRO A 292 40.67 -17.16 3.78
CA PRO A 292 40.06 -17.93 2.71
C PRO A 292 41.10 -18.86 2.06
N PRO A 293 40.74 -20.11 1.70
CA PRO A 293 41.70 -21.09 1.17
C PRO A 293 42.28 -20.72 -0.21
N TRP A 294 41.68 -19.76 -0.90
CA TRP A 294 42.17 -19.22 -2.17
C TRP A 294 43.00 -17.93 -2.02
N GLN A 295 43.33 -17.48 -0.80
CA GLN A 295 44.04 -16.22 -0.58
C GLN A 295 45.40 -16.15 -1.29
N GLU A 296 46.07 -17.29 -1.50
CA GLU A 296 47.36 -17.37 -2.19
C GLU A 296 47.25 -17.62 -3.71
N GLN A 297 46.02 -17.71 -4.25
CA GLN A 297 45.82 -17.89 -5.69
C GLN A 297 46.21 -16.62 -6.46
N PRO A 298 46.53 -16.74 -7.77
CA PRO A 298 46.86 -15.60 -8.60
C PRO A 298 45.75 -14.54 -8.63
N LEU A 299 46.15 -13.26 -8.62
CA LEU A 299 45.25 -12.12 -8.70
C LEU A 299 44.75 -11.82 -10.13
N THR A 300 45.34 -12.45 -11.14
CA THR A 300 45.00 -12.31 -12.57
C THR A 300 43.90 -13.30 -12.97
N PRO A 301 43.06 -13.00 -13.96
CA PRO A 301 42.02 -13.93 -14.40
C PRO A 301 42.61 -15.25 -14.91
N PRO A 302 41.93 -16.40 -14.68
CA PRO A 302 42.35 -17.68 -15.24
C PRO A 302 42.13 -17.71 -16.76
N ALA A 303 43.01 -18.39 -17.49
CA ALA A 303 42.82 -18.62 -18.92
C ALA A 303 41.78 -19.72 -19.14
N VAL A 304 40.56 -19.34 -19.54
CA VAL A 304 39.44 -20.25 -19.82
C VAL A 304 38.85 -19.92 -21.19
N GLN A 305 38.43 -20.94 -21.94
CA GLN A 305 37.70 -20.76 -23.20
C GLN A 305 36.20 -20.91 -22.91
N VAL A 306 35.48 -19.80 -22.91
CA VAL A 306 34.02 -19.74 -22.74
C VAL A 306 33.44 -18.92 -23.89
N GLY A 307 32.39 -19.41 -24.52
CA GLY A 307 31.68 -18.75 -25.60
C GLY A 307 30.27 -18.27 -25.21
N PRO A 308 29.64 -17.42 -26.02
CA PRO A 308 28.29 -16.90 -25.78
C PRO A 308 27.22 -18.01 -25.72
N GLU A 309 27.46 -19.17 -26.32
CA GLU A 309 26.61 -20.35 -26.29
C GLU A 309 26.68 -21.15 -24.99
N ASN A 310 27.66 -20.87 -24.12
CA ASN A 310 27.77 -21.52 -22.83
C ASN A 310 26.77 -20.96 -21.81
N ALA A 311 26.36 -21.81 -20.88
CA ALA A 311 25.46 -21.41 -19.80
C ALA A 311 26.16 -20.39 -18.88
N ALA A 312 25.48 -19.28 -18.59
CA ALA A 312 25.89 -18.33 -17.57
C ALA A 312 25.29 -18.69 -16.21
N TYR A 313 24.01 -19.12 -16.20
CA TYR A 313 23.32 -19.52 -14.98
C TYR A 313 22.14 -20.44 -15.24
N VAL A 314 21.67 -21.09 -14.16
CA VAL A 314 20.42 -21.85 -14.15
C VAL A 314 19.50 -21.34 -13.05
N ILE A 315 18.37 -20.75 -13.43
CA ILE A 315 17.35 -20.26 -12.49
C ILE A 315 16.19 -21.25 -12.45
N TYR A 316 15.77 -21.67 -11.25
CA TYR A 316 14.62 -22.55 -11.09
C TYR A 316 13.32 -21.76 -11.05
N THR A 317 12.42 -22.07 -11.96
CA THR A 317 11.04 -21.56 -11.97
C THR A 317 10.06 -22.63 -11.52
N SER A 318 8.83 -22.21 -11.17
CA SER A 318 7.73 -23.12 -10.91
C SER A 318 7.41 -23.96 -12.16
N GLY A 319 7.06 -25.22 -11.98
CA GLY A 319 6.79 -26.13 -13.11
C GLY A 319 5.32 -26.50 -13.23
N SER A 320 4.79 -26.49 -14.46
CA SER A 320 3.42 -26.93 -14.77
C SER A 320 3.15 -28.41 -14.42
N THR A 321 4.19 -29.24 -14.35
CA THR A 321 4.14 -30.64 -13.89
C THR A 321 4.25 -30.81 -12.37
N GLY A 322 4.32 -29.69 -11.66
CA GLY A 322 4.36 -29.59 -10.22
C GLY A 322 5.71 -29.82 -9.54
N ARG A 323 6.81 -29.76 -10.30
CA ARG A 323 8.17 -29.70 -9.76
C ARG A 323 8.94 -28.51 -10.35
N PRO A 324 9.82 -27.85 -9.59
CA PRO A 324 10.63 -26.76 -10.12
C PRO A 324 11.46 -27.20 -11.33
N LYS A 325 11.58 -26.33 -12.34
CA LYS A 325 12.31 -26.56 -13.58
C LYS A 325 13.46 -25.56 -13.71
N GLY A 326 14.69 -26.04 -13.95
CA GLY A 326 15.85 -25.18 -14.12
C GLY A 326 15.92 -24.61 -15.55
N VAL A 327 15.85 -23.30 -15.71
CA VAL A 327 16.00 -22.60 -17.00
C VAL A 327 17.47 -22.28 -17.23
N GLN A 328 18.05 -22.79 -18.32
CA GLN A 328 19.46 -22.63 -18.64
C GLN A 328 19.69 -21.39 -19.53
N VAL A 329 20.15 -20.30 -18.93
CA VAL A 329 20.40 -19.04 -19.64
C VAL A 329 21.84 -18.98 -20.13
N LEU A 330 22.02 -18.50 -21.35
CA LEU A 330 23.30 -18.42 -22.05
C LEU A 330 23.99 -17.07 -21.83
N HIS A 331 25.32 -17.05 -21.92
CA HIS A 331 26.09 -15.81 -21.84
C HIS A 331 25.66 -14.79 -22.90
N GLY A 332 25.50 -15.21 -24.16
CA GLY A 332 25.10 -14.34 -25.26
C GLY A 332 23.71 -13.72 -25.06
N ALA A 333 22.77 -14.47 -24.51
CA ALA A 333 21.43 -13.98 -24.20
C ALA A 333 21.48 -12.91 -23.09
N LEU A 334 22.27 -13.17 -22.04
CA LEU A 334 22.47 -12.23 -20.94
C LEU A 334 23.17 -10.95 -21.43
N THR A 335 24.27 -11.06 -22.19
CA THR A 335 25.00 -9.88 -22.66
C THR A 335 24.21 -9.04 -23.66
N ASN A 336 23.40 -9.65 -24.53
CA ASN A 336 22.47 -8.95 -25.41
C ASN A 336 21.54 -8.03 -24.61
N LEU A 337 20.91 -8.56 -23.56
CA LEU A 337 20.01 -7.81 -22.69
C LEU A 337 20.73 -6.70 -21.93
N LEU A 338 21.85 -7.02 -21.28
CA LEU A 338 22.58 -6.06 -20.46
C LEU A 338 23.08 -4.87 -21.31
N HIS A 339 23.49 -5.14 -22.55
CA HIS A 339 23.93 -4.09 -23.47
C HIS A 339 22.78 -3.18 -23.90
N ASP A 340 21.65 -3.74 -24.34
CA ASP A 340 20.50 -2.95 -24.79
C ASP A 340 19.95 -2.04 -23.68
N PHE A 341 19.79 -2.59 -22.47
CA PHE A 341 19.32 -1.82 -21.32
C PHE A 341 20.33 -0.75 -20.90
N ALA A 342 21.62 -1.08 -20.85
CA ALA A 342 22.65 -0.11 -20.51
C ALA A 342 22.70 1.08 -21.50
N GLU A 343 22.56 0.81 -22.80
CA GLU A 343 22.52 1.85 -23.83
C GLU A 343 21.25 2.70 -23.75
N ARG A 344 20.07 2.08 -23.69
CA ARG A 344 18.78 2.83 -23.66
C ARG A 344 18.58 3.64 -22.37
N MET A 345 19.15 3.18 -21.26
CA MET A 345 19.14 3.91 -19.99
C MET A 345 20.30 4.90 -19.86
N GLY A 346 21.27 4.88 -20.78
CA GLY A 346 22.43 5.75 -20.72
C GLY A 346 23.33 5.51 -19.50
N VAL A 347 23.46 4.24 -19.06
CA VAL A 347 24.18 3.88 -17.84
C VAL A 347 25.67 4.19 -17.99
N GLY A 348 26.23 4.89 -16.99
CA GLY A 348 27.65 5.24 -16.96
C GLY A 348 28.25 5.28 -15.55
N PRO A 349 29.53 5.69 -15.41
CA PRO A 349 30.29 5.53 -14.17
C PRO A 349 29.82 6.35 -12.96
N ARG A 350 28.85 7.24 -13.14
CA ARG A 350 28.25 8.04 -12.06
C ARG A 350 26.97 7.44 -11.52
N ASP A 351 26.46 6.41 -12.17
CA ASP A 351 25.21 5.78 -11.81
C ASP A 351 25.40 4.80 -10.66
N VAL A 352 24.32 4.65 -9.89
CA VAL A 352 24.25 3.79 -8.72
C VAL A 352 22.99 2.96 -8.84
N MET A 353 23.16 1.64 -9.01
CA MET A 353 22.06 0.68 -9.03
C MET A 353 21.76 0.20 -7.61
N LEU A 354 20.54 0.42 -7.12
CA LEU A 354 20.07 -0.22 -5.89
C LEU A 354 19.54 -1.62 -6.21
N ALA A 355 20.29 -2.64 -5.80
CA ALA A 355 19.95 -4.03 -6.02
C ALA A 355 19.18 -4.59 -4.82
N VAL A 356 17.91 -4.96 -5.05
CA VAL A 356 16.96 -5.41 -4.01
C VAL A 356 16.46 -6.83 -4.23
N THR A 357 16.61 -7.39 -5.44
CA THR A 357 15.95 -8.64 -5.81
C THR A 357 16.79 -9.87 -5.47
N SER A 358 16.15 -10.93 -4.95
CA SER A 358 16.84 -12.19 -4.60
C SER A 358 17.54 -12.84 -5.81
N LEU A 359 18.72 -13.44 -5.59
CA LEU A 359 19.48 -14.14 -6.64
C LEU A 359 18.75 -15.34 -7.25
N SER A 360 17.74 -15.88 -6.57
CA SER A 360 16.91 -16.94 -7.14
C SER A 360 15.98 -16.46 -8.25
N PHE A 361 15.97 -15.15 -8.54
CA PHE A 361 15.30 -14.57 -9.69
C PHE A 361 16.33 -14.00 -10.66
N ASP A 362 16.07 -14.20 -11.94
CA ASP A 362 16.86 -13.72 -13.06
C ASP A 362 17.00 -12.18 -13.09
N ILE A 363 15.99 -11.45 -12.61
CA ILE A 363 15.97 -10.00 -12.37
C ILE A 363 17.25 -9.49 -11.68
N ALA A 364 17.78 -10.24 -10.72
CA ALA A 364 19.03 -9.88 -10.03
C ALA A 364 20.25 -9.85 -10.97
N GLY A 365 20.22 -10.61 -12.07
CA GLY A 365 21.25 -10.58 -13.10
C GLY A 365 21.40 -9.20 -13.75
N LEU A 366 20.28 -8.49 -14.01
CA LEU A 366 20.33 -7.12 -14.50
C LEU A 366 20.87 -6.17 -13.43
N GLU A 367 20.34 -6.25 -12.20
CA GLU A 367 20.74 -5.39 -11.08
C GLU A 367 22.25 -5.47 -10.77
N LEU A 368 22.85 -6.65 -10.93
CA LEU A 368 24.24 -6.89 -10.59
C LEU A 368 25.17 -6.69 -11.79
N PHE A 369 24.89 -7.28 -12.94
CA PHE A 369 25.87 -7.25 -14.03
C PHE A 369 25.82 -5.94 -14.82
N MET A 370 24.63 -5.38 -15.11
CA MET A 370 24.50 -4.17 -15.93
C MET A 370 25.36 -2.99 -15.43
N PRO A 371 25.30 -2.59 -14.13
CA PRO A 371 26.14 -1.50 -13.65
C PRO A 371 27.64 -1.82 -13.73
N LEU A 372 28.02 -3.08 -13.43
CA LEU A 372 29.41 -3.52 -13.44
C LEU A 372 30.05 -3.48 -14.83
N LEU A 373 29.28 -3.69 -15.90
CA LEU A 373 29.79 -3.59 -17.27
C LEU A 373 30.01 -2.15 -17.73
N ARG A 374 29.52 -1.16 -16.99
CA ARG A 374 29.50 0.27 -17.38
C ARG A 374 30.29 1.19 -16.46
N GLY A 375 30.96 0.63 -15.45
CA GLY A 375 31.73 1.39 -14.47
C GLY A 375 30.88 2.02 -13.37
N ALA A 376 29.58 1.73 -13.33
CA ALA A 376 28.66 2.18 -12.28
C ALA A 376 28.87 1.38 -10.99
N SER A 377 28.28 1.82 -9.88
CA SER A 377 28.34 1.07 -8.62
C SER A 377 27.03 0.35 -8.31
N ILE A 378 27.12 -0.78 -7.60
CA ILE A 378 25.99 -1.48 -7.01
C ILE A 378 25.90 -1.13 -5.54
N HIS A 379 24.72 -0.74 -5.08
CA HIS A 379 24.38 -0.71 -3.66
C HIS A 379 23.48 -1.90 -3.36
N LEU A 380 23.98 -2.86 -2.58
CA LEU A 380 23.20 -4.01 -2.16
C LEU A 380 22.34 -3.64 -0.95
N ALA A 381 21.01 -3.78 -1.07
CA ALA A 381 20.11 -3.77 0.09
C ALA A 381 20.11 -5.16 0.75
N SER A 382 20.05 -5.25 2.08
CA SER A 382 19.79 -6.55 2.73
C SER A 382 18.35 -7.01 2.47
N ARG A 383 18.04 -8.29 2.72
CA ARG A 383 16.67 -8.79 2.59
C ARG A 383 15.70 -8.05 3.52
N GLU A 384 16.16 -7.76 4.73
CA GLU A 384 15.37 -7.03 5.73
C GLU A 384 15.11 -5.62 5.24
N ASP A 385 16.14 -4.88 4.81
CA ASP A 385 15.99 -3.51 4.32
C ASP A 385 15.05 -3.42 3.11
N ALA A 386 15.19 -4.35 2.15
CA ALA A 386 14.35 -4.40 0.95
C ALA A 386 12.87 -4.69 1.25
N SER A 387 12.54 -5.17 2.45
CA SER A 387 11.17 -5.48 2.88
C SER A 387 10.53 -4.38 3.74
N HIS A 388 11.27 -3.33 4.09
CA HIS A 388 10.78 -2.22 4.91
C HIS A 388 10.77 -0.92 4.10
N GLY A 389 9.58 -0.37 3.82
CA GLY A 389 9.40 0.81 2.97
C GLY A 389 10.29 2.00 3.36
N ASP A 390 10.33 2.40 4.64
CA ASP A 390 11.13 3.54 5.11
C ASP A 390 12.64 3.32 4.96
N VAL A 391 13.10 2.07 5.15
CA VAL A 391 14.53 1.72 5.05
C VAL A 391 14.94 1.69 3.58
N LEU A 392 14.12 1.07 2.74
CA LEU A 392 14.32 1.01 1.30
C LEU A 392 14.30 2.40 0.66
N LEU A 393 13.40 3.29 1.11
CA LEU A 393 13.36 4.69 0.68
C LEU A 393 14.68 5.41 0.96
N ARG A 394 15.25 5.27 2.17
CA ARG A 394 16.57 5.86 2.50
C ARG A 394 17.70 5.30 1.62
N ALA A 395 17.64 4.01 1.27
CA ALA A 395 18.61 3.41 0.35
C ALA A 395 18.43 3.97 -1.08
N LEU A 396 17.19 4.23 -1.49
CA LEU A 396 16.82 4.76 -2.81
C LEU A 396 17.33 6.19 -3.04
N GLU A 397 17.40 7.04 -2.00
CA GLU A 397 17.93 8.41 -2.09
C GLU A 397 19.39 8.48 -2.57
N ARG A 398 20.15 7.38 -2.37
CA ARG A 398 21.55 7.24 -2.79
C ARG A 398 21.70 6.61 -4.18
N ALA A 399 20.61 6.13 -4.78
CA ALA A 399 20.61 5.46 -6.07
C ALA A 399 20.24 6.40 -7.21
N THR A 400 20.70 6.11 -8.42
CA THR A 400 20.24 6.75 -9.66
C THR A 400 19.34 5.83 -10.47
N MET A 401 19.33 4.53 -10.16
CA MET A 401 18.51 3.53 -10.81
C MET A 401 18.06 2.50 -9.78
N MET A 402 16.82 2.05 -9.93
CA MET A 402 16.32 0.89 -9.22
C MET A 402 15.35 0.14 -10.13
N GLN A 403 15.44 -1.18 -10.07
CA GLN A 403 14.46 -2.07 -10.64
C GLN A 403 13.72 -2.76 -9.51
N ALA A 404 12.39 -2.84 -9.63
CA ALA A 404 11.59 -3.54 -8.65
C ALA A 404 10.23 -3.98 -9.23
N THR A 405 9.52 -4.81 -8.46
CA THR A 405 8.13 -5.16 -8.79
C THR A 405 7.21 -3.96 -8.55
N PRO A 406 6.06 -3.87 -9.24
CA PRO A 406 4.99 -2.91 -8.91
C PRO A 406 4.63 -2.87 -7.42
N ALA A 407 4.60 -4.02 -6.74
CA ALA A 407 4.33 -4.08 -5.30
C ALA A 407 5.41 -3.39 -4.46
N THR A 408 6.68 -3.59 -4.78
CA THR A 408 7.80 -2.90 -4.12
C THR A 408 7.76 -1.39 -4.37
N TRP A 409 7.42 -0.97 -5.59
CA TRP A 409 7.25 0.45 -5.92
C TRP A 409 6.11 1.11 -5.14
N ARG A 410 5.00 0.40 -4.95
CA ARG A 410 3.90 0.88 -4.09
C ARG A 410 4.37 1.07 -2.65
N MET A 411 5.08 0.10 -2.10
CA MET A 411 5.63 0.19 -0.74
C MET A 411 6.56 1.40 -0.57
N VAL A 412 7.38 1.71 -1.58
CA VAL A 412 8.25 2.90 -1.60
C VAL A 412 7.43 4.19 -1.65
N LEU A 413 6.37 4.24 -2.47
CA LEU A 413 5.45 5.39 -2.51
C LEU A 413 4.70 5.59 -1.19
N ASP A 414 4.21 4.50 -0.58
CA ASP A 414 3.48 4.52 0.69
C ASP A 414 4.38 4.93 1.87
N ALA A 415 5.69 4.65 1.76
CA ALA A 415 6.72 5.16 2.68
C ALA A 415 7.04 6.65 2.49
N GLY A 416 6.36 7.34 1.56
CA GLY A 416 6.50 8.78 1.35
C GLY A 416 7.54 9.17 0.31
N TRP A 417 7.84 8.33 -0.69
CA TRP A 417 8.70 8.75 -1.79
C TRP A 417 8.07 9.87 -2.61
N MET A 418 8.62 11.08 -2.50
CA MET A 418 8.12 12.29 -3.18
C MET A 418 8.84 12.59 -4.51
N GLY A 419 9.84 11.79 -4.89
CA GLY A 419 10.77 12.15 -5.96
C GLY A 419 11.81 13.20 -5.50
N GLY A 420 12.83 13.47 -6.32
CA GLY A 420 13.79 14.53 -6.02
C GLY A 420 15.12 14.45 -6.76
N ARG A 421 15.77 13.29 -6.79
CA ARG A 421 16.92 13.04 -7.66
C ARG A 421 16.44 12.41 -8.97
N PRO A 422 17.16 12.59 -10.09
CA PRO A 422 16.82 11.90 -11.34
C PRO A 422 17.02 10.39 -11.15
N LEU A 423 15.95 9.70 -10.75
CA LEU A 423 15.91 8.26 -10.56
C LEU A 423 15.27 7.62 -11.79
N GLN A 424 15.99 6.69 -12.40
CA GLN A 424 15.42 5.83 -13.44
C GLN A 424 14.73 4.62 -12.78
N VAL A 425 13.45 4.46 -13.08
CA VAL A 425 12.58 3.44 -12.51
C VAL A 425 12.33 2.35 -13.54
N LEU A 426 12.59 1.10 -13.15
CA LEU A 426 12.14 -0.08 -13.90
C LEU A 426 11.10 -0.83 -13.05
N GLY A 427 9.92 -1.02 -13.63
CA GLY A 427 8.85 -1.83 -13.05
C GLY A 427 8.57 -3.05 -13.91
N GLY A 428 8.65 -4.25 -13.33
CA GLY A 428 8.45 -5.49 -14.07
C GLY A 428 8.12 -6.67 -13.18
N GLY A 429 7.76 -7.80 -13.80
CA GLY A 429 7.41 -9.05 -13.09
C GLY A 429 5.93 -9.16 -12.71
N GLU A 430 5.19 -8.04 -12.63
CA GLU A 430 3.73 -7.97 -12.47
C GLU A 430 3.15 -6.94 -13.44
N ALA A 431 1.83 -6.97 -13.65
CA ALA A 431 1.16 -5.91 -14.39
C ALA A 431 1.20 -4.61 -13.56
N MET A 432 1.71 -3.54 -14.17
CA MET A 432 1.71 -2.20 -13.56
C MET A 432 0.35 -1.54 -13.79
N THR A 433 -0.28 -1.05 -12.73
CA THR A 433 -1.56 -0.34 -12.85
C THR A 433 -1.36 1.08 -13.39
N PRO A 434 -2.33 1.66 -14.12
CA PRO A 434 -2.23 3.06 -14.59
C PRO A 434 -1.99 4.06 -13.46
N ASP A 435 -2.64 3.89 -12.31
CA ASP A 435 -2.43 4.74 -11.13
C ASP A 435 -0.97 4.71 -10.64
N LEU A 436 -0.38 3.52 -10.55
CA LEU A 436 1.02 3.38 -10.14
C LEU A 436 1.94 4.01 -11.18
N ALA A 437 1.70 3.73 -12.46
CA ALA A 437 2.49 4.27 -13.57
C ALA A 437 2.54 5.80 -13.55
N VAL A 438 1.38 6.47 -13.40
CA VAL A 438 1.29 7.94 -13.28
C VAL A 438 2.05 8.43 -12.05
N LYS A 439 1.85 7.81 -10.88
CA LYS A 439 2.53 8.21 -9.64
C LYS A 439 4.05 8.11 -9.74
N LEU A 440 4.56 7.08 -10.42
CA LEU A 440 5.99 6.91 -10.67
C LEU A 440 6.48 7.93 -11.70
N ALA A 441 5.76 8.15 -12.80
CA ALA A 441 6.15 9.07 -13.87
C ALA A 441 6.23 10.52 -13.39
N LEU A 442 5.40 10.91 -12.43
CA LEU A 442 5.44 12.25 -11.81
C LEU A 442 6.65 12.47 -10.88
N ARG A 443 7.34 11.41 -10.44
CA ARG A 443 8.40 11.46 -9.41
C ARG A 443 9.78 11.04 -9.91
N ALA A 444 9.82 10.16 -10.90
CA ALA A 444 11.04 9.62 -11.50
C ALA A 444 11.52 10.50 -12.67
N SER A 445 12.79 10.37 -13.06
CA SER A 445 13.28 10.97 -14.31
C SER A 445 12.85 10.17 -15.54
N SER A 446 12.70 8.85 -15.38
CA SER A 446 12.16 7.96 -16.40
C SER A 446 11.51 6.76 -15.74
N VAL A 447 10.40 6.28 -16.31
CA VAL A 447 9.74 5.06 -15.88
C VAL A 447 9.66 4.13 -17.07
N ARG A 448 10.12 2.89 -16.89
CA ARG A 448 10.03 1.83 -17.89
C ARG A 448 9.23 0.67 -17.32
N ASN A 449 8.15 0.30 -18.00
CA ASN A 449 7.48 -0.98 -17.75
C ASN A 449 8.20 -2.06 -18.58
N VAL A 450 8.65 -3.13 -17.93
CA VAL A 450 9.46 -4.17 -18.57
C VAL A 450 8.78 -5.53 -18.46
N TYR A 451 8.87 -6.31 -19.53
CA TYR A 451 8.21 -7.61 -19.65
C TYR A 451 9.15 -8.66 -20.22
N GLY A 452 9.11 -9.86 -19.65
CA GLY A 452 9.86 -11.01 -20.11
C GLY A 452 9.69 -12.20 -19.16
N PRO A 453 9.55 -13.42 -19.68
CA PRO A 453 9.71 -14.64 -18.90
C PRO A 453 11.18 -15.03 -18.74
N THR A 454 11.49 -15.84 -17.73
CA THR A 454 12.87 -16.34 -17.50
C THR A 454 13.42 -17.15 -18.66
N GLU A 455 12.57 -17.84 -19.41
CA GLU A 455 12.94 -18.59 -20.61
C GLU A 455 13.47 -17.72 -21.77
N THR A 456 13.30 -16.40 -21.69
CA THR A 456 13.80 -15.44 -22.68
C THR A 456 14.71 -14.39 -22.05
N THR A 457 15.35 -14.77 -20.94
CA THR A 457 16.39 -14.03 -20.21
C THR A 457 15.89 -12.69 -19.69
N ILE A 458 15.38 -12.67 -18.46
CA ILE A 458 14.99 -11.47 -17.71
C ILE A 458 13.88 -10.66 -18.41
N TRP A 459 14.20 -9.80 -19.38
CA TRP A 459 13.26 -8.91 -20.07
C TRP A 459 13.40 -9.01 -21.58
N SER A 460 12.29 -9.11 -22.30
CA SER A 460 12.23 -9.22 -23.75
C SER A 460 11.58 -8.00 -24.40
N ALA A 461 10.78 -7.25 -23.65
CA ALA A 461 10.11 -6.05 -24.10
C ALA A 461 10.19 -4.93 -23.07
N GLN A 462 10.13 -3.69 -23.53
CA GLN A 462 10.02 -2.53 -22.66
C GLN A 462 9.14 -1.44 -23.27
N TYR A 463 8.42 -0.74 -22.39
CA TYR A 463 7.63 0.44 -22.70
C TYR A 463 8.09 1.61 -21.83
N HIS A 464 8.33 2.77 -22.44
CA HIS A 464 8.52 4.01 -21.70
C HIS A 464 7.16 4.55 -21.28
N VAL A 465 6.95 4.74 -19.98
CA VAL A 465 5.66 5.16 -19.45
C VAL A 465 5.51 6.66 -19.60
N ASP A 466 4.50 7.07 -20.37
CA ASP A 466 4.10 8.47 -20.53
C ASP A 466 3.37 9.01 -19.29
N ALA A 467 3.24 10.34 -19.18
CA ALA A 467 2.61 11.00 -18.02
C ALA A 467 1.12 10.64 -17.82
N GLU A 468 0.41 10.28 -18.89
CA GLU A 468 -1.00 9.87 -18.88
C GLU A 468 -1.19 8.63 -19.78
N PRO A 469 -0.78 7.43 -19.34
CA PRO A 469 -0.69 6.29 -20.24
C PRO A 469 -2.07 5.72 -20.65
N GLY A 470 -3.12 5.99 -19.86
CA GLY A 470 -4.47 5.40 -19.99
C GLY A 470 -4.47 3.90 -19.69
N TYR A 471 -3.68 3.14 -20.44
CA TYR A 471 -3.35 1.73 -20.27
C TYR A 471 -1.83 1.54 -20.28
N VAL A 472 -1.29 0.68 -19.41
CA VAL A 472 0.17 0.45 -19.34
C VAL A 472 0.56 -0.71 -20.26
N ARG A 473 1.17 -0.37 -21.40
CA ARG A 473 1.68 -1.34 -22.39
C ARG A 473 2.94 -2.05 -21.87
N ILE A 474 3.26 -3.20 -22.46
CA ILE A 474 4.54 -3.90 -22.26
C ILE A 474 5.59 -3.50 -23.31
N GLY A 475 5.14 -2.89 -24.41
CA GLY A 475 5.97 -2.16 -25.37
C GLY A 475 6.59 -3.03 -26.46
N ARG A 476 7.77 -2.62 -26.95
CA ARG A 476 8.47 -3.29 -28.08
C ARG A 476 9.59 -4.19 -27.63
N GLY A 477 9.99 -5.09 -28.53
CA GLY A 477 11.15 -5.97 -28.36
C GLY A 477 12.44 -5.18 -28.12
N ILE A 478 13.28 -5.69 -27.21
CA ILE A 478 14.65 -5.20 -27.03
C ILE A 478 15.54 -5.62 -28.21
N ALA A 479 16.81 -5.18 -28.23
CA ALA A 479 17.79 -5.62 -29.22
C ALA A 479 17.71 -7.14 -29.49
N ASN A 480 17.71 -7.49 -30.77
CA ASN A 480 17.72 -8.85 -31.29
C ASN A 480 16.58 -9.74 -30.74
N THR A 481 15.43 -9.15 -30.38
CA THR A 481 14.28 -9.87 -29.84
C THR A 481 13.01 -9.55 -30.62
N GLN A 482 12.43 -10.56 -31.26
CA GLN A 482 11.19 -10.43 -32.04
C GLN A 482 9.99 -10.89 -31.21
N LEU A 483 8.89 -10.15 -31.32
CA LEU A 483 7.63 -10.42 -30.64
C LEU A 483 6.55 -10.76 -31.68
N HIS A 484 6.00 -11.96 -31.59
CA HIS A 484 4.96 -12.44 -32.51
C HIS A 484 3.66 -12.66 -31.74
N VAL A 485 2.58 -12.01 -32.17
CA VAL A 485 1.23 -12.28 -31.67
C VAL A 485 0.55 -13.15 -32.72
N VAL A 486 0.23 -14.38 -32.34
CA VAL A 486 -0.27 -15.40 -33.28
C VAL A 486 -1.55 -16.06 -32.79
N ASP A 487 -2.28 -16.66 -33.72
CA ASP A 487 -3.43 -17.50 -33.42
C ASP A 487 -3.02 -18.94 -33.06
N GLN A 488 -4.01 -19.81 -32.91
CA GLN A 488 -3.83 -21.23 -32.60
C GLN A 488 -3.09 -22.03 -33.69
N ASN A 489 -3.00 -21.48 -34.91
CA ASN A 489 -2.35 -22.09 -36.08
C ASN A 489 -0.96 -21.50 -36.34
N LEU A 490 -0.44 -20.68 -35.43
CA LEU A 490 0.82 -19.93 -35.58
C LEU A 490 0.81 -18.93 -36.75
N MET A 491 -0.37 -18.40 -37.09
CA MET A 491 -0.50 -17.30 -38.05
C MET A 491 -0.52 -15.97 -37.30
N GLN A 492 0.14 -14.94 -37.84
CA GLN A 492 0.10 -13.60 -37.23
C GLN A 492 -1.34 -13.06 -37.22
N VAL A 493 -1.71 -12.39 -36.12
CA VAL A 493 -3.02 -11.72 -36.01
C VAL A 493 -2.90 -10.24 -36.37
N PRO A 494 -3.98 -9.59 -36.85
CA PRO A 494 -3.97 -8.16 -37.15
C PRO A 494 -3.78 -7.25 -35.94
N VAL A 495 -3.36 -6.01 -36.25
CA VAL A 495 -3.26 -4.94 -35.28
C VAL A 495 -4.64 -4.65 -34.69
N GLY A 496 -4.75 -4.67 -33.36
CA GLY A 496 -6.02 -4.56 -32.66
C GLY A 496 -6.68 -5.90 -32.31
N ILE A 497 -6.13 -7.04 -32.73
CA ILE A 497 -6.64 -8.38 -32.41
C ILE A 497 -5.75 -9.07 -31.37
N ALA A 498 -6.39 -9.76 -30.42
CA ALA A 498 -5.70 -10.52 -29.39
C ALA A 498 -5.23 -11.89 -29.93
N GLY A 499 -3.99 -12.28 -29.57
CA GLY A 499 -3.44 -13.60 -29.86
C GLY A 499 -2.41 -14.03 -28.79
N GLU A 500 -1.90 -15.25 -28.91
CA GLU A 500 -0.85 -15.76 -28.02
C GLU A 500 0.50 -15.12 -28.38
N LEU A 501 1.24 -14.66 -27.37
CA LEU A 501 2.56 -14.06 -27.54
C LEU A 501 3.66 -15.13 -27.62
N TYR A 502 4.45 -15.06 -28.68
CA TYR A 502 5.68 -15.83 -28.89
C TYR A 502 6.87 -14.88 -28.99
N ILE A 503 7.99 -15.28 -28.42
CA ILE A 503 9.20 -14.47 -28.36
C ILE A 503 10.33 -15.21 -29.07
N ALA A 504 10.99 -14.58 -30.04
CA ALA A 504 12.11 -15.14 -30.77
C ALA A 504 13.38 -14.26 -30.62
N GLY A 505 14.52 -14.79 -31.04
CA GLY A 505 15.77 -14.05 -31.11
C GLY A 505 16.80 -14.39 -30.02
N ALA A 506 17.72 -13.47 -29.77
CA ALA A 506 18.93 -13.70 -28.98
C ALA A 506 18.69 -13.92 -27.49
N GLY A 507 17.55 -13.47 -26.95
CA GLY A 507 17.20 -13.63 -25.53
C GLY A 507 16.84 -15.05 -25.12
N LEU A 508 16.63 -15.98 -26.07
CA LEU A 508 16.19 -17.34 -25.75
C LEU A 508 17.19 -18.11 -24.90
N ALA A 509 16.69 -18.70 -23.82
CA ALA A 509 17.42 -19.70 -23.05
C ALA A 509 17.70 -20.94 -23.92
N ARG A 510 18.66 -21.76 -23.49
CA ARG A 510 18.91 -23.06 -24.12
C ARG A 510 17.67 -23.95 -24.05
N GLY A 511 17.04 -23.96 -22.87
CA GLY A 511 15.87 -24.77 -22.54
C GLY A 511 15.82 -25.08 -21.05
N TYR A 512 15.13 -26.17 -20.72
CA TYR A 512 15.00 -26.66 -19.35
C TYR A 512 16.02 -27.76 -19.05
N LEU A 513 16.79 -27.60 -17.98
CA LEU A 513 17.83 -28.54 -17.53
C LEU A 513 17.25 -29.95 -17.37
N GLY A 514 17.83 -30.92 -18.10
CA GLY A 514 17.40 -32.33 -18.02
C GLY A 514 15.98 -32.61 -18.53
N ARG A 515 15.33 -31.67 -19.24
CA ARG A 515 13.92 -31.79 -19.69
C ARG A 515 13.77 -31.50 -21.20
N PRO A 516 14.33 -32.32 -22.10
CA PRO A 516 14.27 -32.09 -23.54
C PRO A 516 12.84 -32.09 -24.10
N GLY A 517 11.94 -32.95 -23.59
CA GLY A 517 10.54 -33.00 -24.02
C GLY A 517 9.79 -31.69 -23.74
N LEU A 518 9.87 -31.19 -22.51
CA LEU A 518 9.27 -29.90 -22.13
C LEU A 518 9.92 -28.73 -22.89
N THR A 519 11.22 -28.83 -23.16
CA THR A 519 11.93 -27.82 -23.98
C THR A 519 11.35 -27.79 -25.39
N ALA A 520 11.16 -28.93 -26.05
CA ALA A 520 10.60 -28.98 -27.39
C ALA A 520 9.12 -28.51 -27.47
N GLU A 521 8.35 -28.69 -26.39
CA GLU A 521 6.96 -28.21 -26.31
C GLU A 521 6.88 -26.68 -26.24
N ARG A 522 7.83 -26.03 -25.55
CA ARG A 522 7.80 -24.58 -25.31
C ARG A 522 8.73 -23.76 -26.20
N PHE A 523 9.86 -24.31 -26.62
CA PHE A 523 10.82 -23.70 -27.55
C PHE A 523 10.62 -24.34 -28.93
N VAL A 524 9.62 -23.84 -29.64
CA VAL A 524 9.17 -24.38 -30.93
C VAL A 524 9.97 -23.76 -32.09
N PRO A 525 9.97 -24.37 -33.29
CA PRO A 525 10.56 -23.75 -34.49
C PRO A 525 9.90 -22.40 -34.79
N ASP A 526 10.70 -21.42 -35.21
CA ASP A 526 10.22 -20.10 -35.62
C ASP A 526 9.89 -20.09 -37.14
N PRO A 527 8.60 -20.04 -37.54
CA PRO A 527 8.22 -20.01 -38.95
C PRO A 527 8.41 -18.64 -39.61
N PHE A 528 8.70 -17.59 -38.84
CA PHE A 528 8.84 -16.21 -39.33
C PHE A 528 10.28 -15.83 -39.65
N SER A 529 11.24 -16.67 -39.23
CA SER A 529 12.66 -16.43 -39.44
C SER A 529 13.20 -17.14 -40.67
N ASN A 530 14.06 -16.43 -41.41
CA ASN A 530 14.82 -17.00 -42.52
C ASN A 530 16.09 -17.74 -42.06
N VAL A 531 16.40 -17.75 -40.76
CA VAL A 531 17.56 -18.42 -40.20
C VAL A 531 17.24 -19.90 -39.96
N PRO A 532 17.96 -20.84 -40.59
CA PRO A 532 17.74 -22.27 -40.38
C PRO A 532 17.88 -22.66 -38.89
N GLY A 533 16.86 -23.35 -38.36
CA GLY A 533 16.86 -23.80 -36.96
C GLY A 533 16.55 -22.72 -35.94
N ALA A 534 16.08 -21.54 -36.37
CA ALA A 534 15.54 -20.53 -35.46
C ALA A 534 14.39 -21.11 -34.61
N ARG A 535 14.28 -20.61 -33.38
CA ARG A 535 13.29 -21.03 -32.39
C ARG A 535 12.56 -19.82 -31.87
N MET A 536 11.35 -20.04 -31.38
CA MET A 536 10.57 -19.09 -30.61
C MET A 536 10.04 -19.75 -29.33
N TYR A 537 9.89 -18.97 -28.27
CA TYR A 537 9.35 -19.42 -27.00
C TYR A 537 7.86 -19.08 -26.90
N ARG A 538 7.06 -20.11 -26.62
CA ARG A 538 5.63 -20.01 -26.34
C ARG A 538 5.40 -19.51 -24.91
N THR A 539 4.96 -18.26 -24.77
CA THR A 539 4.87 -17.62 -23.44
C THR A 539 3.67 -18.08 -22.60
N GLY A 540 2.56 -18.46 -23.25
CA GLY A 540 1.26 -18.68 -22.63
C GLY A 540 0.50 -17.40 -22.26
N ASP A 541 1.00 -16.24 -22.69
CA ASP A 541 0.41 -14.93 -22.44
C ASP A 541 -0.43 -14.47 -23.65
N LEU A 542 -1.57 -13.84 -23.39
CA LEU A 542 -2.43 -13.21 -24.39
C LEU A 542 -2.00 -11.75 -24.55
N ALA A 543 -1.75 -11.32 -25.78
CA ALA A 543 -1.32 -9.95 -26.08
C ALA A 543 -1.97 -9.43 -27.36
N ARG A 544 -1.82 -8.13 -27.60
CA ARG A 544 -2.32 -7.45 -28.79
C ARG A 544 -1.45 -6.26 -29.15
N TRP A 545 -1.23 -6.05 -30.45
CA TRP A 545 -0.61 -4.82 -30.95
C TRP A 545 -1.60 -3.65 -30.97
N ASP A 546 -1.18 -2.50 -30.47
CA ASP A 546 -1.89 -1.24 -30.69
C ASP A 546 -1.47 -0.58 -32.04
N ALA A 547 -2.12 0.53 -32.38
CA ALA A 547 -1.91 1.21 -33.66
C ALA A 547 -0.49 1.80 -33.81
N ASP A 548 0.18 2.07 -32.68
CA ASP A 548 1.52 2.66 -32.65
C ASP A 548 2.61 1.58 -32.72
N GLY A 549 2.24 0.31 -32.53
CA GLY A 549 3.17 -0.80 -32.49
C GLY A 549 3.74 -1.03 -31.09
N GLU A 550 3.02 -0.63 -30.05
CA GLU A 550 3.29 -1.03 -28.69
C GLU A 550 2.41 -2.24 -28.34
N LEU A 551 2.99 -3.20 -27.62
CA LEU A 551 2.27 -4.42 -27.27
C LEU A 551 1.51 -4.25 -25.94
N GLU A 552 0.23 -4.60 -25.94
CA GLU A 552 -0.63 -4.66 -24.77
C GLU A 552 -0.68 -6.09 -24.22
N PHE A 553 -0.46 -6.25 -22.91
CA PHE A 553 -0.66 -7.53 -22.23
C PHE A 553 -2.13 -7.68 -21.80
N LEU A 554 -2.82 -8.75 -22.19
CA LEU A 554 -4.26 -8.95 -21.94
C LEU A 554 -4.55 -10.02 -20.87
N GLY A 555 -3.51 -10.66 -20.35
CA GLY A 555 -3.64 -11.74 -19.36
C GLY A 555 -2.96 -13.02 -19.83
N ARG A 556 -3.31 -14.14 -19.18
CA ARG A 556 -2.75 -15.46 -19.50
C ARG A 556 -3.80 -16.38 -20.09
N ILE A 557 -3.36 -17.21 -21.02
CA ILE A 557 -4.17 -18.29 -21.61
C ILE A 557 -4.17 -19.49 -20.66
N ASP A 558 -3.05 -19.73 -19.96
CA ASP A 558 -2.92 -20.79 -18.98
C ASP A 558 -3.30 -20.35 -17.55
N HIS A 559 -3.37 -21.31 -16.63
CA HIS A 559 -3.75 -21.09 -15.23
C HIS A 559 -2.61 -20.55 -14.35
N GLN A 560 -1.51 -20.07 -14.93
CA GLN A 560 -0.46 -19.45 -14.14
C GLN A 560 -0.88 -18.07 -13.66
N VAL A 561 -0.40 -17.70 -12.49
CA VAL A 561 -0.73 -16.41 -11.89
C VAL A 561 0.54 -15.71 -11.44
N LYS A 562 0.57 -14.39 -11.59
CA LYS A 562 1.59 -13.53 -11.01
C LYS A 562 1.02 -12.94 -9.72
N ILE A 563 1.65 -13.23 -8.58
CA ILE A 563 1.25 -12.72 -7.25
C ILE A 563 2.52 -12.21 -6.57
N ARG A 564 2.58 -10.93 -6.21
CA ARG A 564 3.71 -10.31 -5.47
C ARG A 564 5.07 -10.54 -6.15
N GLY A 565 5.08 -10.52 -7.48
CA GLY A 565 6.29 -10.69 -8.30
C GLY A 565 6.63 -12.15 -8.61
N PHE A 566 5.91 -13.10 -8.00
CA PHE A 566 6.16 -14.52 -8.22
C PHE A 566 5.27 -15.06 -9.34
N ARG A 567 5.89 -15.67 -10.35
CA ARG A 567 5.19 -16.51 -11.33
C ARG A 567 4.91 -17.87 -10.68
N ILE A 568 3.64 -18.11 -10.35
CA ILE A 568 3.20 -19.29 -9.63
C ILE A 568 2.40 -20.19 -10.57
N GLU A 569 2.86 -21.43 -10.71
CA GLU A 569 2.12 -22.52 -11.34
C GLU A 569 1.19 -23.14 -10.30
N LEU A 570 -0.12 -22.92 -10.45
CA LEU A 570 -1.10 -23.44 -9.51
C LEU A 570 -1.06 -24.98 -9.43
N GLY A 571 -0.69 -25.63 -10.54
CA GLY A 571 -0.45 -27.08 -10.61
C GLY A 571 0.66 -27.60 -9.70
N GLU A 572 1.68 -26.79 -9.36
CA GLU A 572 2.72 -27.18 -8.38
C GLU A 572 2.16 -27.30 -6.98
N ILE A 573 1.28 -26.38 -6.62
CA ILE A 573 0.58 -26.40 -5.35
C ILE A 573 -0.39 -27.59 -5.33
N GLU A 574 -1.14 -27.80 -6.42
CA GLU A 574 -2.06 -28.94 -6.57
C GLU A 574 -1.34 -30.28 -6.48
N ALA A 575 -0.15 -30.42 -7.06
CA ALA A 575 0.64 -31.65 -7.03
C ALA A 575 1.12 -31.99 -5.61
N VAL A 576 1.65 -31.00 -4.88
CA VAL A 576 2.07 -31.20 -3.49
C VAL A 576 0.85 -31.48 -2.60
N LEU A 577 -0.26 -30.78 -2.79
CA LEU A 577 -1.51 -31.07 -2.08
C LEU A 577 -2.02 -32.49 -2.35
N SER A 578 -1.97 -32.93 -3.61
CA SER A 578 -2.41 -34.27 -4.01
C SER A 578 -1.52 -35.39 -3.47
N SER A 579 -0.28 -35.08 -3.05
CA SER A 579 0.61 -36.05 -2.40
C SER A 579 0.25 -36.32 -0.93
N HIS A 580 -0.59 -35.48 -0.32
CA HIS A 580 -1.04 -35.68 1.06
C HIS A 580 -2.07 -36.83 1.12
N PRO A 581 -1.90 -37.84 1.98
CA PRO A 581 -2.77 -39.04 2.01
C PRO A 581 -4.26 -38.73 2.20
N ALA A 582 -4.56 -37.65 2.93
CA ALA A 582 -5.93 -37.22 3.21
C ALA A 582 -6.57 -36.37 2.09
N VAL A 583 -5.92 -36.20 0.94
CA VAL A 583 -6.43 -35.44 -0.22
C VAL A 583 -6.71 -36.38 -1.39
N ARG A 584 -7.98 -36.46 -1.81
CA ARG A 584 -8.42 -37.28 -2.97
C ARG A 584 -8.31 -36.51 -4.29
N ALA A 585 -8.62 -35.22 -4.28
CA ALA A 585 -8.49 -34.32 -5.43
C ALA A 585 -8.37 -32.88 -4.94
N CYS A 586 -7.73 -32.00 -5.71
CA CYS A 586 -7.70 -30.58 -5.40
C CYS A 586 -7.63 -29.72 -6.66
N VAL A 587 -7.98 -28.44 -6.52
CA VAL A 587 -7.74 -27.40 -7.53
C VAL A 587 -7.37 -26.11 -6.81
N VAL A 588 -6.39 -25.38 -7.30
CA VAL A 588 -5.96 -24.09 -6.74
C VAL A 588 -6.29 -23.00 -7.75
N ILE A 589 -6.79 -21.86 -7.29
CA ILE A 589 -7.05 -20.66 -8.10
C ILE A 589 -6.49 -19.42 -7.40
N ALA A 590 -6.21 -18.36 -8.15
CA ALA A 590 -6.08 -17.03 -7.57
C ALA A 590 -7.44 -16.32 -7.61
N ARG A 591 -7.84 -15.69 -6.50
CA ARG A 591 -9.01 -14.81 -6.44
C ARG A 591 -8.63 -13.40 -6.02
N GLU A 592 -9.38 -12.43 -6.54
CA GLU A 592 -9.27 -11.00 -6.22
C GLU A 592 -10.27 -10.62 -5.12
N TYR A 593 -9.81 -9.86 -4.12
CA TYR A 593 -10.61 -9.38 -2.98
C TYR A 593 -10.74 -7.85 -2.92
N GLY A 594 -10.17 -7.15 -3.91
CA GLY A 594 -10.20 -5.69 -4.08
C GLY A 594 -9.26 -5.28 -5.22
N PRO A 595 -9.16 -3.97 -5.55
CA PRO A 595 -8.09 -3.48 -6.41
C PRO A 595 -6.75 -3.87 -5.78
N ASP A 596 -5.96 -4.68 -6.48
CA ASP A 596 -4.61 -5.11 -6.11
C ASP A 596 -4.48 -6.19 -4.99
N ASP A 597 -5.58 -6.81 -4.51
CA ASP A 597 -5.53 -7.92 -3.52
C ASP A 597 -5.83 -9.29 -4.15
N ARG A 598 -4.81 -9.92 -4.79
CA ARG A 598 -4.88 -11.30 -5.30
C ARG A 598 -4.34 -12.30 -4.30
N ARG A 599 -5.13 -13.33 -3.99
CA ARG A 599 -4.79 -14.40 -3.03
C ARG A 599 -4.97 -15.80 -3.63
N LEU A 600 -4.13 -16.74 -3.20
CA LEU A 600 -4.23 -18.16 -3.57
C LEU A 600 -5.28 -18.87 -2.70
N VAL A 601 -6.21 -19.58 -3.35
CA VAL A 601 -7.27 -20.36 -2.73
C VAL A 601 -7.20 -21.81 -3.21
N ALA A 602 -7.09 -22.76 -2.29
CA ALA A 602 -7.05 -24.19 -2.60
C ALA A 602 -8.38 -24.88 -2.28
N TYR A 603 -9.02 -25.47 -3.27
CA TYR A 603 -10.21 -26.29 -3.11
C TYR A 603 -9.79 -27.75 -3.03
N VAL A 604 -10.20 -28.45 -1.98
CA VAL A 604 -9.70 -29.79 -1.63
C VAL A 604 -10.87 -30.73 -1.40
N VAL A 605 -10.82 -31.90 -2.04
CA VAL A 605 -11.72 -33.02 -1.82
C VAL A 605 -11.03 -34.01 -0.89
N PRO A 606 -11.50 -34.20 0.36
CA PRO A 606 -10.86 -35.08 1.31
C PRO A 606 -10.91 -36.56 0.89
N GLY A 607 -9.83 -37.29 1.17
CA GLY A 607 -9.67 -38.73 1.04
C GLY A 607 -9.83 -39.47 2.38
N GLU A 608 -9.11 -40.56 2.59
CA GLU A 608 -9.10 -41.28 3.87
C GLU A 608 -8.07 -40.65 4.83
N GLY A 609 -8.50 -40.26 6.04
CA GLY A 609 -7.65 -39.63 7.06
C GLY A 609 -8.10 -38.23 7.48
N GLU A 610 -7.40 -37.64 8.45
CA GLU A 610 -7.69 -36.30 8.95
C GLU A 610 -7.14 -35.24 7.98
N CYS A 611 -8.01 -34.35 7.50
CA CYS A 611 -7.70 -33.34 6.47
C CYS A 611 -8.15 -31.96 6.97
N THR A 612 -7.33 -31.31 7.79
CA THR A 612 -7.57 -29.95 8.32
C THR A 612 -6.70 -28.92 7.58
N GLU A 613 -7.11 -27.65 7.59
CA GLU A 613 -6.33 -26.59 6.95
C GLU A 613 -4.90 -26.48 7.50
N GLY A 614 -4.72 -26.67 8.82
CA GLY A 614 -3.41 -26.69 9.47
C GLY A 614 -2.50 -27.79 8.91
N THR A 615 -3.00 -29.03 8.85
CA THR A 615 -2.23 -30.16 8.31
C THR A 615 -1.85 -29.98 6.83
N LEU A 616 -2.76 -29.45 6.01
CA LEU A 616 -2.47 -29.17 4.59
C LEU A 616 -1.46 -28.02 4.43
N ARG A 617 -1.55 -26.98 5.27
CA ARG A 617 -0.62 -25.85 5.26
C ARG A 617 0.78 -26.28 5.68
N GLU A 618 0.91 -27.06 6.75
CA GLU A 618 2.18 -27.61 7.20
C GLU A 618 2.82 -28.51 6.14
N HIS A 619 2.02 -29.38 5.51
CA HIS A 619 2.47 -30.23 4.39
C HIS A 619 3.00 -29.40 3.22
N LEU A 620 2.29 -28.33 2.84
CA LEU A 620 2.76 -27.44 1.77
C LEU A 620 4.01 -26.66 2.18
N GLN A 621 4.11 -26.18 3.42
CA GLN A 621 5.26 -25.42 3.92
C GLN A 621 6.55 -26.26 4.00
N ALA A 622 6.43 -27.59 4.13
CA ALA A 622 7.59 -28.49 4.12
C ALA A 622 8.30 -28.50 2.75
N SER A 623 7.55 -28.42 1.65
CA SER A 623 8.08 -28.60 0.30
C SER A 623 8.01 -27.35 -0.59
N LEU A 624 7.15 -26.37 -0.26
CA LEU A 624 6.93 -25.15 -1.05
C LEU A 624 7.36 -23.87 -0.32
N PRO A 625 7.87 -22.84 -1.03
CA PRO A 625 8.11 -21.52 -0.46
C PRO A 625 6.82 -20.88 0.06
N GLY A 626 6.92 -20.02 1.07
CA GLY A 626 5.75 -19.40 1.72
C GLY A 626 4.81 -18.65 0.79
N TYR A 627 5.30 -18.03 -0.29
CA TYR A 627 4.46 -17.33 -1.27
C TYR A 627 3.60 -18.25 -2.16
N MET A 628 3.92 -19.55 -2.22
CA MET A 628 3.12 -20.57 -2.94
C MET A 628 2.09 -21.24 -2.04
N VAL A 629 2.11 -21.00 -0.73
CA VAL A 629 1.18 -21.62 0.21
C VAL A 629 -0.15 -20.86 0.17
N PRO A 630 -1.28 -21.50 -0.20
CA PRO A 630 -2.59 -20.87 -0.25
C PRO A 630 -2.95 -20.20 1.07
N SER A 631 -3.52 -19.00 1.01
CA SER A 631 -4.01 -18.33 2.22
C SER A 631 -5.31 -18.97 2.70
N VAL A 632 -6.14 -19.50 1.79
CA VAL A 632 -7.46 -20.07 2.07
C VAL A 632 -7.58 -21.50 1.54
N PHE A 633 -8.16 -22.41 2.34
CA PHE A 633 -8.50 -23.77 1.93
C PHE A 633 -10.02 -23.98 1.96
N VAL A 634 -10.59 -24.58 0.91
CA VAL A 634 -12.03 -24.78 0.76
C VAL A 634 -12.30 -26.27 0.58
N ARG A 635 -13.04 -26.90 1.49
CA ARG A 635 -13.39 -28.33 1.37
C ARG A 635 -14.60 -28.51 0.44
N LEU A 636 -14.47 -29.41 -0.54
CA LEU A 636 -15.54 -29.77 -1.47
C LEU A 636 -15.87 -31.27 -1.38
N THR A 637 -17.14 -31.64 -1.56
CA THR A 637 -17.54 -33.05 -1.67
C THR A 637 -17.01 -33.68 -2.97
N ALA A 638 -17.02 -32.90 -4.04
CA ALA A 638 -16.46 -33.22 -5.34
C ALA A 638 -16.09 -31.92 -6.07
N LEU A 639 -15.13 -31.99 -7.00
CA LEU A 639 -14.84 -30.85 -7.88
C LEU A 639 -16.00 -30.68 -8.88
N PRO A 640 -16.54 -29.45 -9.07
CA PRO A 640 -17.54 -29.21 -10.11
C PRO A 640 -16.92 -29.50 -11.47
N LEU A 641 -17.62 -30.25 -12.32
CA LEU A 641 -17.18 -30.61 -13.66
C LEU A 641 -18.09 -29.94 -14.69
N ASN A 642 -17.52 -29.46 -15.78
CA ASN A 642 -18.26 -29.00 -16.95
C ASN A 642 -18.80 -30.21 -17.76
N PRO A 643 -19.67 -30.00 -18.77
CA PRO A 643 -20.21 -31.09 -19.60
C PRO A 643 -19.15 -31.94 -20.34
N SER A 644 -17.92 -31.45 -20.45
CA SER A 644 -16.78 -32.19 -21.02
C SER A 644 -15.98 -33.02 -19.98
N GLY A 645 -16.42 -33.06 -18.72
CA GLY A 645 -15.77 -33.80 -17.64
C GLY A 645 -14.52 -33.13 -17.05
N LYS A 646 -14.23 -31.86 -17.40
CA LYS A 646 -13.12 -31.07 -16.84
C LYS A 646 -13.60 -30.23 -15.66
N VAL A 647 -12.71 -29.92 -14.72
CA VAL A 647 -13.03 -29.07 -13.56
C VAL A 647 -13.52 -27.69 -14.02
N ASP A 648 -14.74 -27.32 -13.63
CA ASP A 648 -15.33 -26.02 -13.88
C ASP A 648 -14.88 -25.03 -12.79
N ARG A 649 -13.80 -24.31 -13.08
CA ARG A 649 -13.23 -23.33 -12.16
C ARG A 649 -14.14 -22.11 -11.92
N LYS A 650 -15.04 -21.80 -12.85
CA LYS A 650 -16.01 -20.70 -12.70
C LYS A 650 -17.15 -21.08 -11.76
N ALA A 651 -17.50 -22.36 -11.72
CA ALA A 651 -18.48 -22.93 -10.79
C ALA A 651 -17.91 -23.21 -9.39
N LEU A 652 -16.62 -22.97 -9.15
CA LEU A 652 -16.05 -23.09 -7.81
C LEU A 652 -16.67 -22.04 -6.87
N PRO A 653 -17.20 -22.46 -5.70
CA PRO A 653 -17.87 -21.56 -4.78
C PRO A 653 -16.92 -20.46 -4.29
N ALA A 654 -17.44 -19.27 -4.02
CA ALA A 654 -16.64 -18.26 -3.33
C ALA A 654 -16.24 -18.83 -1.95
N PRO A 655 -15.03 -18.55 -1.41
CA PRO A 655 -14.60 -19.11 -0.13
C PRO A 655 -15.53 -18.78 1.04
N GLU A 656 -16.24 -17.65 0.94
CA GLU A 656 -17.30 -17.21 1.85
C GLU A 656 -18.56 -18.11 1.78
N ALA A 657 -18.87 -18.69 0.61
CA ALA A 657 -20.07 -19.50 0.36
C ALA A 657 -19.94 -20.97 0.81
N THR A 658 -18.72 -21.48 1.01
CA THR A 658 -18.45 -22.88 1.42
C THR A 658 -18.35 -23.10 2.93
N ARG A 659 -18.40 -22.03 3.72
CA ARG A 659 -18.43 -22.14 5.20
C ARG A 659 -19.71 -22.79 5.72
N GLU A 660 -20.80 -22.74 4.96
CA GLU A 660 -22.03 -23.47 5.29
C GLU A 660 -21.88 -25.00 5.12
N ALA A 661 -20.90 -25.48 4.35
CA ALA A 661 -20.66 -26.91 4.09
C ALA A 661 -19.50 -27.52 4.91
N ALA A 662 -18.60 -26.71 5.48
CA ALA A 662 -17.43 -27.16 6.25
C ALA A 662 -17.72 -27.44 7.74
N ALA A 663 -18.95 -27.84 8.07
CA ALA A 663 -19.44 -28.09 9.44
C ALA A 663 -18.82 -29.31 10.15
N THR A 664 -17.62 -29.78 9.76
CA THR A 664 -16.98 -30.99 10.32
C THR A 664 -15.68 -30.76 11.10
N SER A 665 -15.08 -29.56 11.07
CA SER A 665 -13.97 -29.19 12.01
C SER A 665 -14.26 -27.94 12.84
N TYR A 666 -15.48 -27.42 12.76
CA TYR A 666 -15.91 -26.33 13.63
C TYR A 666 -15.97 -26.83 15.07
N VAL A 667 -14.93 -26.53 15.84
CA VAL A 667 -14.95 -26.68 17.29
C VAL A 667 -15.56 -25.41 17.86
N ALA A 668 -16.82 -25.53 18.29
CA ALA A 668 -17.56 -24.42 18.83
C ALA A 668 -16.83 -23.83 20.05
N PRO A 669 -16.83 -22.50 20.20
CA PRO A 669 -16.38 -21.83 21.41
C PRO A 669 -16.90 -22.45 22.71
N ARG A 670 -15.98 -23.03 23.49
CA ARG A 670 -16.30 -23.78 24.71
C ARG A 670 -16.56 -22.81 25.87
N THR A 671 -15.82 -21.71 25.90
CA THR A 671 -15.82 -20.73 26.99
C THR A 671 -16.33 -19.36 26.53
N ASP A 672 -16.81 -18.52 27.46
CA ASP A 672 -17.33 -17.18 27.10
C ASP A 672 -16.29 -16.29 26.40
N ALA A 673 -15.02 -16.43 26.81
CA ALA A 673 -13.90 -15.73 26.18
C ALA A 673 -13.67 -16.20 24.73
N GLU A 674 -13.71 -17.52 24.50
CA GLU A 674 -13.60 -18.07 23.14
C GLU A 674 -14.80 -17.62 22.27
N ARG A 675 -16.01 -17.52 22.84
CA ARG A 675 -17.23 -17.08 22.12
C ARG A 675 -17.10 -15.65 21.65
N ALA A 676 -16.77 -14.77 22.59
CA ALA A 676 -16.60 -13.35 22.35
C ALA A 676 -15.47 -13.06 21.35
N LEU A 677 -14.36 -13.80 21.43
CA LEU A 677 -13.24 -13.63 20.51
C LEU A 677 -13.57 -14.15 19.10
N ALA A 678 -14.26 -15.29 18.99
CA ALA A 678 -14.72 -15.83 17.72
C ALA A 678 -15.73 -14.89 17.02
N GLU A 679 -16.63 -14.24 17.76
CA GLU A 679 -17.54 -13.21 17.23
C GLU A 679 -16.76 -11.98 16.73
N VAL A 680 -15.84 -11.45 17.53
CA VAL A 680 -15.00 -10.31 17.13
C VAL A 680 -14.18 -10.60 15.88
N TRP A 681 -13.58 -11.79 15.79
CA TRP A 681 -12.85 -12.20 14.60
C TRP A 681 -13.79 -12.35 13.41
N SER A 682 -14.99 -12.89 13.62
CA SER A 682 -15.98 -13.01 12.56
C SER A 682 -16.36 -11.65 11.97
N GLU A 683 -16.47 -10.61 12.79
CA GLU A 683 -16.82 -9.27 12.31
C GLU A 683 -15.66 -8.48 11.72
N VAL A 684 -14.43 -8.66 12.24
CA VAL A 684 -13.25 -7.93 11.75
C VAL A 684 -12.74 -8.54 10.46
N LEU A 685 -12.71 -9.87 10.40
CA LEU A 685 -12.27 -10.63 9.25
C LEU A 685 -13.41 -10.84 8.24
N ARG A 686 -14.66 -10.50 8.61
CA ARG A 686 -15.91 -10.67 7.83
C ARG A 686 -16.20 -12.13 7.47
N VAL A 687 -15.94 -13.02 8.40
CA VAL A 687 -15.76 -14.45 8.18
C VAL A 687 -16.49 -15.18 9.31
N SER A 688 -17.71 -15.72 9.10
CA SER A 688 -18.53 -16.44 10.13
C SER A 688 -18.97 -17.83 9.65
N PRO A 689 -18.99 -18.91 10.47
CA PRO A 689 -18.59 -18.98 11.89
C PRO A 689 -17.07 -19.20 12.07
N VAL A 690 -16.47 -18.60 13.12
CA VAL A 690 -15.07 -18.83 13.54
C VAL A 690 -15.00 -19.90 14.63
N GLY A 691 -14.21 -20.96 14.40
CA GLY A 691 -13.91 -22.01 15.37
C GLY A 691 -12.79 -21.62 16.33
N ILE A 692 -12.67 -22.30 17.47
CA ILE A 692 -11.65 -21.95 18.48
C ILE A 692 -10.21 -22.21 18.04
N ASP A 693 -9.99 -23.15 17.13
CA ASP A 693 -8.66 -23.54 16.63
C ASP A 693 -8.34 -22.84 15.29
N ASP A 694 -9.23 -21.97 14.80
CA ASP A 694 -9.01 -21.20 13.58
C ASP A 694 -7.86 -20.19 13.81
N ASN A 695 -6.94 -20.09 12.85
CA ASN A 695 -5.79 -19.19 12.92
C ASN A 695 -6.10 -17.80 12.33
N PHE A 696 -5.74 -16.73 13.06
CA PHE A 696 -6.03 -15.33 12.72
C PHE A 696 -5.56 -14.93 11.31
N PHE A 697 -4.32 -15.30 10.98
CA PHE A 697 -3.69 -14.95 9.71
C PHE A 697 -4.17 -15.85 8.57
N ALA A 698 -4.54 -17.10 8.88
CA ALA A 698 -5.19 -18.00 7.92
C ALA A 698 -6.59 -17.51 7.52
N LEU A 699 -7.30 -16.85 8.44
CA LEU A 699 -8.58 -16.19 8.18
C LEU A 699 -8.47 -14.82 7.50
N GLY A 700 -7.27 -14.43 7.05
CA GLY A 700 -7.04 -13.19 6.32
C GLY A 700 -6.72 -11.98 7.19
N GLY A 701 -6.38 -12.18 8.47
CA GLY A 701 -5.89 -11.12 9.36
C GLY A 701 -4.47 -10.66 9.01
N ASP A 702 -4.20 -9.37 9.20
CA ASP A 702 -2.87 -8.75 9.08
C ASP A 702 -2.59 -7.85 10.30
N SER A 703 -1.47 -7.12 10.28
CA SER A 703 -1.05 -6.22 11.36
C SER A 703 -2.06 -5.10 11.65
N LEU A 704 -2.81 -4.65 10.63
CA LEU A 704 -3.83 -3.62 10.76
C LEU A 704 -5.13 -4.22 11.32
N LEU A 705 -5.57 -5.38 10.80
CA LEU A 705 -6.71 -6.12 11.32
C LEU A 705 -6.48 -6.62 12.75
N ALA A 706 -5.23 -6.91 13.13
CA ALA A 706 -4.85 -7.24 14.50
C ALA A 706 -5.09 -6.08 15.46
N ILE A 707 -4.83 -4.83 15.03
CA ILE A 707 -5.18 -3.62 15.79
C ILE A 707 -6.71 -3.51 15.96
N HIS A 708 -7.47 -3.82 14.91
CA HIS A 708 -8.93 -3.77 14.93
C HIS A 708 -9.53 -4.87 15.82
N VAL A 709 -8.98 -6.09 15.77
CA VAL A 709 -9.33 -7.19 16.67
C VAL A 709 -9.00 -6.85 18.11
N VAL A 710 -7.81 -6.30 18.41
CA VAL A 710 -7.48 -5.85 19.76
C VAL A 710 -8.47 -4.79 20.24
N GLY A 711 -8.84 -3.84 19.37
CA GLY A 711 -9.82 -2.80 19.68
C GLY A 711 -11.24 -3.34 19.94
N ARG A 712 -11.68 -4.37 19.22
CA ARG A 712 -13.01 -4.98 19.38
C ARG A 712 -13.05 -6.10 20.42
N ALA A 713 -11.99 -6.85 20.63
CA ALA A 713 -11.89 -7.86 21.68
C ALA A 713 -11.86 -7.21 23.08
N LYS A 714 -11.27 -6.01 23.19
CA LYS A 714 -11.44 -5.15 24.37
C LYS A 714 -12.91 -4.80 24.62
N ARG A 715 -13.66 -4.52 23.55
CA ARG A 715 -15.12 -4.38 23.57
C ARG A 715 -15.86 -5.71 23.80
N ALA A 716 -15.18 -6.82 24.00
CA ALA A 716 -15.82 -8.09 24.35
C ALA A 716 -15.35 -8.59 25.73
N GLY A 717 -14.68 -7.72 26.51
CA GLY A 717 -14.16 -8.04 27.84
C GLY A 717 -12.81 -8.76 27.86
N LEU A 718 -12.12 -8.85 26.71
CA LEU A 718 -10.85 -9.55 26.55
C LEU A 718 -9.71 -8.55 26.34
N SER A 719 -8.62 -8.65 27.12
CA SER A 719 -7.51 -7.71 27.06
C SER A 719 -6.20 -8.39 26.66
N PHE A 720 -5.67 -8.00 25.51
CA PHE A 720 -4.37 -8.41 24.98
C PHE A 720 -3.85 -7.33 24.01
N SER A 721 -2.55 -7.37 23.72
CA SER A 721 -1.87 -6.44 22.81
C SER A 721 -1.81 -6.99 21.39
N VAL A 722 -1.47 -6.13 20.42
CA VAL A 722 -1.27 -6.56 19.02
C VAL A 722 -0.18 -7.63 18.95
N ARG A 723 0.89 -7.48 19.73
CA ARG A 723 1.96 -8.47 19.85
C ARG A 723 1.45 -9.86 20.28
N ASP A 724 0.42 -9.90 21.11
CA ASP A 724 -0.14 -11.16 21.60
C ASP A 724 -0.93 -11.90 20.50
N VAL A 725 -1.56 -11.19 19.56
CA VAL A 725 -2.24 -11.79 18.39
C VAL A 725 -1.24 -12.49 17.45
N PHE A 726 -0.02 -11.95 17.32
CA PHE A 726 1.06 -12.58 16.57
C PHE A 726 1.68 -13.78 17.30
N THR A 727 1.60 -13.79 18.62
CA THR A 727 2.21 -14.83 19.47
C THR A 727 1.24 -15.99 19.73
N HIS A 728 -0.06 -15.69 19.85
CA HIS A 728 -1.14 -16.62 20.16
C HIS A 728 -2.18 -16.52 19.05
N GLN A 729 -2.01 -17.34 18.01
CA GLN A 729 -2.58 -17.09 16.70
C GLN A 729 -3.96 -17.71 16.51
N THR A 730 -4.46 -18.48 17.47
CA THR A 730 -5.81 -19.08 17.45
C THR A 730 -6.73 -18.48 18.52
N VAL A 731 -8.04 -18.64 18.35
CA VAL A 731 -9.03 -18.17 19.34
C VAL A 731 -8.81 -18.82 20.71
N ALA A 732 -8.48 -20.12 20.78
CA ALA A 732 -8.21 -20.85 22.00
C ALA A 732 -6.95 -20.33 22.72
N GLU A 733 -5.84 -20.17 21.99
CA GLU A 733 -4.58 -19.68 22.55
C GLU A 733 -4.68 -18.23 23.01
N LEU A 734 -5.34 -17.37 22.22
CA LEU A 734 -5.50 -15.96 22.54
C LEU A 734 -6.51 -15.75 23.68
N ALA A 735 -7.56 -16.57 23.75
CA ALA A 735 -8.44 -16.63 24.91
C ALA A 735 -7.68 -17.08 26.16
N GLN A 736 -6.74 -18.02 26.05
CA GLN A 736 -5.90 -18.46 27.16
C GLN A 736 -4.85 -17.42 27.57
N ALA A 737 -4.23 -16.72 26.62
CA ALA A 737 -3.30 -15.61 26.87
C ALA A 737 -3.99 -14.38 27.47
N SER A 738 -5.29 -14.22 27.20
CA SER A 738 -6.13 -13.23 27.88
C SER A 738 -6.48 -13.63 29.32
N ARG A 739 -6.43 -14.93 29.67
CA ARG A 739 -6.70 -15.43 31.04
C ARG A 739 -5.49 -15.20 31.93
N GLY A 740 -5.57 -14.12 32.72
CA GLY A 740 -4.54 -13.75 33.70
C GLY A 740 -4.21 -12.27 33.65
N ARG A 741 -4.49 -11.60 32.52
CA ARG A 741 -4.66 -10.15 32.51
C ARG A 741 -6.05 -9.85 33.02
N ARG A 742 -6.12 -9.13 34.14
CA ARG A 742 -7.39 -8.74 34.72
C ARG A 742 -8.13 -7.93 33.66
N ALA A 743 -9.31 -8.39 33.23
CA ALA A 743 -10.19 -7.58 32.40
C ALA A 743 -10.30 -6.22 33.10
N VAL A 744 -10.03 -5.14 32.35
CA VAL A 744 -10.21 -3.79 32.88
C VAL A 744 -11.67 -3.71 33.33
N SER A 745 -11.89 -3.74 34.65
CA SER A 745 -13.21 -3.79 35.24
C SER A 745 -13.88 -2.42 35.11
N ALA A 746 -14.31 -2.08 33.90
CA ALA A 746 -15.04 -0.86 33.60
C ALA A 746 -16.48 -0.96 34.14
N GLU A 747 -16.98 0.15 34.68
CA GLU A 747 -18.36 0.25 35.16
C GLU A 747 -19.33 0.19 33.97
N GLN A 748 -20.02 -0.95 33.78
CA GLN A 748 -20.95 -1.15 32.66
C GLN A 748 -22.33 -0.52 32.89
N GLY A 749 -22.74 -0.39 34.16
CA GLY A 749 -24.01 0.25 34.52
C GLY A 749 -23.99 1.77 34.31
N ALA A 750 -25.10 2.42 34.64
CA ALA A 750 -25.11 3.88 34.74
C ALA A 750 -24.17 4.31 35.87
N VAL A 751 -23.13 5.07 35.52
CA VAL A 751 -22.21 5.63 36.51
C VAL A 751 -22.93 6.74 37.28
N LYS A 752 -22.85 6.71 38.61
CA LYS A 752 -23.54 7.62 39.53
C LYS A 752 -22.58 8.22 40.56
N GLY A 753 -22.99 9.32 41.17
CA GLY A 753 -22.29 9.92 42.30
C GLY A 753 -21.23 10.94 41.89
N VAL A 754 -20.43 11.32 42.88
CA VAL A 754 -19.41 12.37 42.77
C VAL A 754 -18.21 11.87 41.98
N VAL A 755 -17.69 12.72 41.11
CA VAL A 755 -16.48 12.50 40.33
C VAL A 755 -15.40 13.47 40.81
N PRO A 756 -14.21 13.01 41.20
CA PRO A 756 -13.13 13.91 41.53
C PRO A 756 -12.76 14.79 40.33
N LEU A 757 -12.65 16.10 40.57
CA LEU A 757 -12.20 17.03 39.53
C LEU A 757 -10.78 16.67 39.08
N THR A 758 -10.62 16.62 37.76
CA THR A 758 -9.34 16.37 37.08
C THR A 758 -8.48 17.64 37.07
N PRO A 759 -7.17 17.53 36.76
CA PRO A 759 -6.29 18.69 36.70
C PRO A 759 -6.78 19.82 35.81
N ILE A 760 -7.24 19.51 34.59
CA ILE A 760 -7.69 20.53 33.64
C ILE A 760 -8.98 21.23 34.10
N GLN A 761 -9.87 20.51 34.77
CA GLN A 761 -11.07 21.10 35.37
C GLN A 761 -10.73 21.97 36.57
N ARG A 762 -9.76 21.58 37.41
CA ARG A 762 -9.26 22.43 38.50
C ARG A 762 -8.62 23.70 37.96
N TRP A 763 -7.83 23.61 36.89
CA TRP A 763 -7.30 24.77 36.19
C TRP A 763 -8.42 25.67 35.67
N PHE A 764 -9.47 25.13 35.06
CA PHE A 764 -10.61 25.91 34.56
C PHE A 764 -11.33 26.69 35.68
N PHE A 765 -11.54 26.07 36.84
CA PHE A 765 -12.26 26.68 37.95
C PHE A 765 -11.39 27.54 38.90
N GLN A 766 -10.07 27.52 38.78
CA GLN A 766 -9.16 28.14 39.76
C GLN A 766 -9.38 29.66 39.92
N ASP A 767 -9.86 30.33 38.87
CA ASP A 767 -10.06 31.78 38.82
C ASP A 767 -11.55 32.19 38.88
N ASP A 768 -12.45 31.26 39.22
CA ASP A 768 -13.91 31.43 39.26
C ASP A 768 -14.48 32.09 37.96
N PRO A 769 -14.49 31.36 36.84
CA PRO A 769 -14.77 31.94 35.54
C PRO A 769 -16.17 32.57 35.45
N VAL A 770 -16.23 33.81 34.94
CA VAL A 770 -17.49 34.50 34.61
C VAL A 770 -18.19 33.73 33.49
N ASP A 771 -19.50 33.50 33.66
CA ASP A 771 -20.33 32.73 32.71
C ASP A 771 -19.73 31.36 32.38
N ALA A 772 -19.29 30.62 33.39
CA ALA A 772 -18.68 29.29 33.27
C ALA A 772 -19.51 28.28 32.44
N HIS A 773 -20.80 28.56 32.23
CA HIS A 773 -21.73 27.80 31.39
C HIS A 773 -21.45 27.93 29.88
N HIS A 774 -20.83 29.04 29.46
CA HIS A 774 -20.58 29.35 28.06
C HIS A 774 -19.15 28.95 27.70
N TYR A 775 -18.86 27.65 27.69
CA TYR A 775 -17.63 27.10 27.13
C TYR A 775 -17.94 25.81 26.37
N ALA A 776 -18.42 25.95 25.13
CA ALA A 776 -19.03 24.86 24.37
C ALA A 776 -18.47 24.73 22.95
N VAL A 777 -18.45 23.48 22.47
CA VAL A 777 -18.08 23.12 21.10
C VAL A 777 -19.34 22.63 20.39
N ALA A 778 -19.50 23.01 19.12
CA ALA A 778 -20.63 22.62 18.28
C ALA A 778 -20.14 21.86 17.04
N MET A 779 -20.76 20.72 16.77
CA MET A 779 -20.54 19.92 15.56
C MET A 779 -21.83 19.80 14.77
N VAL A 780 -21.73 19.80 13.44
CA VAL A 780 -22.89 19.70 12.55
C VAL A 780 -22.71 18.58 11.54
N TRP A 781 -23.80 17.87 11.30
CA TRP A 781 -23.87 16.75 10.38
C TRP A 781 -25.01 16.94 9.38
N THR A 782 -24.79 16.52 8.14
CA THR A 782 -25.89 16.37 7.16
C THR A 782 -26.35 14.91 7.15
N PRO A 783 -27.45 14.58 7.84
CA PRO A 783 -27.95 13.21 7.92
C PRO A 783 -28.54 12.74 6.58
N PRO A 784 -28.65 11.42 6.36
CA PRO A 784 -29.36 10.87 5.22
C PRO A 784 -30.83 11.34 5.17
N PRO A 785 -31.42 11.57 3.98
CA PRO A 785 -32.80 12.07 3.86
C PRO A 785 -33.86 11.21 4.54
N ALA A 786 -33.61 9.91 4.68
CA ALA A 786 -34.53 8.96 5.30
C ALA A 786 -34.51 8.99 6.84
N LEU A 787 -33.54 9.68 7.47
CA LEU A 787 -33.47 9.80 8.93
C LEU A 787 -34.51 10.82 9.43
N SER A 788 -35.36 10.39 10.35
CA SER A 788 -36.36 11.26 10.98
C SER A 788 -35.85 11.92 12.26
N PRO A 789 -36.41 13.06 12.70
CA PRO A 789 -36.07 13.67 13.98
C PRO A 789 -36.27 12.74 15.18
N ALA A 790 -37.30 11.89 15.16
CA ALA A 790 -37.56 10.94 16.25
C ALA A 790 -36.44 9.90 16.37
N MET A 791 -35.95 9.37 15.25
CA MET A 791 -34.81 8.44 15.23
C MET A 791 -33.52 9.09 15.73
N ALA A 792 -33.29 10.36 15.38
CA ALA A 792 -32.14 11.11 15.88
C ALA A 792 -32.23 11.36 17.39
N GLU A 793 -33.42 11.65 17.93
CA GLU A 793 -33.67 11.82 19.36
C GLU A 793 -33.43 10.52 20.14
N GLU A 794 -33.86 9.37 19.61
CA GLU A 794 -33.53 8.05 20.19
C GLU A 794 -32.02 7.78 20.19
N ALA A 795 -31.34 8.05 19.07
CA ALA A 795 -29.89 7.85 18.95
C ALA A 795 -29.08 8.74 19.93
N LEU A 796 -29.54 9.95 20.21
CA LEU A 796 -28.97 10.83 21.23
C LEU A 796 -29.17 10.28 22.65
N GLY A 797 -30.29 9.62 22.91
CA GLY A 797 -30.54 8.87 24.14
C GLY A 797 -29.55 7.71 24.32
N ASP A 798 -29.33 6.94 23.25
CA ASP A 798 -28.36 5.83 23.25
C ASP A 798 -26.93 6.33 23.54
N LEU A 799 -26.56 7.47 22.95
CA LEU A 799 -25.27 8.12 23.15
C LEU A 799 -25.06 8.55 24.62
N ALA A 800 -26.08 9.16 25.25
CA ALA A 800 -26.02 9.59 26.65
C ALA A 800 -25.98 8.41 27.64
N ALA A 801 -26.59 7.28 27.27
CA ALA A 801 -26.53 6.04 28.05
C ALA A 801 -25.14 5.39 27.99
N GLN A 802 -24.52 5.40 26.80
CA GLN A 802 -23.19 4.83 26.57
C GLN A 802 -22.08 5.68 27.19
N HIS A 803 -22.15 7.00 27.04
CA HIS A 803 -21.08 7.92 27.41
C HIS A 803 -21.44 8.73 28.65
N ASP A 804 -21.11 8.20 29.83
CA ASP A 804 -21.58 8.74 31.13
C ASP A 804 -21.20 10.20 31.36
N ALA A 805 -20.13 10.70 30.73
CA ALA A 805 -19.72 12.10 30.81
C ALA A 805 -20.78 13.08 30.28
N MET A 806 -21.64 12.63 29.36
CA MET A 806 -22.77 13.42 28.84
C MET A 806 -23.80 13.76 29.92
N ARG A 807 -23.81 13.02 31.03
CA ARG A 807 -24.72 13.19 32.18
C ARG A 807 -24.07 13.90 33.36
N LEU A 808 -22.89 14.48 33.18
CA LEU A 808 -22.23 15.23 34.24
C LEU A 808 -22.91 16.58 34.48
N ARG A 809 -22.90 17.01 35.74
CA ARG A 809 -23.22 18.37 36.18
C ARG A 809 -22.18 18.85 37.19
N TYR A 810 -22.08 20.16 37.35
CA TYR A 810 -21.14 20.80 38.27
C TYR A 810 -21.89 21.73 39.21
N ARG A 811 -21.83 21.46 40.51
CA ARG A 811 -22.47 22.28 41.54
C ARG A 811 -21.42 23.01 42.36
N ARG A 812 -21.72 24.25 42.75
CA ARG A 812 -20.91 25.02 43.70
C ARG A 812 -21.24 24.58 45.13
N ALA A 813 -20.23 24.14 45.88
CA ALA A 813 -20.30 23.81 47.30
C ALA A 813 -19.34 24.71 48.10
N ASP A 814 -19.41 24.68 49.44
CA ASP A 814 -18.54 25.48 50.31
C ASP A 814 -17.04 25.18 50.11
N SER A 815 -16.72 23.95 49.70
CA SER A 815 -15.36 23.49 49.38
C SER A 815 -14.92 23.73 47.93
N GLY A 816 -15.73 24.43 47.13
CA GLY A 816 -15.49 24.68 45.70
C GLY A 816 -16.43 23.91 44.77
N TRP A 817 -16.05 23.77 43.50
CA TRP A 817 -16.84 23.06 42.50
C TRP A 817 -16.80 21.54 42.73
N VAL A 818 -17.97 20.90 42.61
CA VAL A 818 -18.15 19.46 42.70
C VAL A 818 -18.77 18.96 41.41
N GLN A 819 -18.15 17.96 40.80
CA GLN A 819 -18.68 17.27 39.62
C GLN A 819 -19.41 16.01 40.05
N GLU A 820 -20.57 15.74 39.47
CA GLU A 820 -21.35 14.53 39.74
C GLU A 820 -22.17 14.11 38.52
N HIS A 821 -22.53 12.82 38.45
CA HIS A 821 -23.46 12.34 37.44
C HIS A 821 -24.91 12.58 37.86
N GLU A 822 -25.71 13.10 36.95
CA GLU A 822 -27.15 13.20 37.07
C GLU A 822 -27.85 11.93 36.57
N ASP A 823 -28.79 11.44 37.36
CA ASP A 823 -29.64 10.31 37.00
C ASP A 823 -30.70 10.75 35.99
N GLY A 824 -30.78 10.06 34.84
CA GLY A 824 -31.83 10.29 33.83
C GLY A 824 -31.64 11.51 32.92
N ALA A 825 -30.50 12.20 32.97
CA ALA A 825 -30.18 13.28 32.04
C ALA A 825 -30.09 12.76 30.58
N THR A 826 -30.82 13.39 29.66
CA THR A 826 -30.81 13.09 28.22
C THR A 826 -30.43 14.33 27.41
N VAL A 827 -29.87 14.11 26.22
CA VAL A 827 -29.59 15.18 25.26
C VAL A 827 -30.89 15.50 24.51
N ARG A 828 -31.43 16.70 24.73
CA ARG A 828 -32.68 17.13 24.07
C ARG A 828 -32.43 17.51 22.61
N LEU A 829 -33.34 17.10 21.72
CA LEU A 829 -33.36 17.48 20.31
C LEU A 829 -34.39 18.60 20.07
N GLU A 830 -33.91 19.82 19.91
CA GLU A 830 -34.76 20.96 19.53
C GLU A 830 -35.07 20.90 18.02
N ARG A 831 -36.25 21.37 17.60
CA ARG A 831 -36.63 21.42 16.19
C ARG A 831 -36.66 22.87 15.74
N VAL A 832 -35.86 23.20 14.74
CA VAL A 832 -35.74 24.56 14.19
C VAL A 832 -36.11 24.51 12.72
N ASP A 833 -37.13 25.26 12.32
CA ASP A 833 -37.54 25.36 10.92
C ASP A 833 -37.05 26.68 10.31
N LEU A 834 -36.07 26.56 9.41
CA LEU A 834 -35.50 27.67 8.65
C LEU A 834 -35.81 27.54 7.14
N SER A 835 -36.77 26.68 6.77
CA SER A 835 -37.13 26.43 5.37
C SER A 835 -37.62 27.68 4.62
N ALA A 836 -38.22 28.64 5.35
CA ALA A 836 -38.69 29.92 4.81
C ALA A 836 -37.62 31.03 4.74
N VAL A 837 -36.39 30.79 5.26
CA VAL A 837 -35.30 31.78 5.25
C VAL A 837 -34.47 31.58 3.98
N GLU A 838 -34.45 32.53 3.05
CA GLU A 838 -33.77 32.39 1.75
C GLU A 838 -32.39 33.08 1.69
N GLY A 839 -31.54 32.63 0.77
CA GLY A 839 -30.27 33.29 0.41
C GLY A 839 -29.24 33.36 1.54
N THR A 840 -28.48 34.47 1.58
CA THR A 840 -27.37 34.68 2.53
C THR A 840 -27.82 34.81 3.99
N ALA A 841 -29.09 35.09 4.25
CA ALA A 841 -29.66 35.17 5.60
C ALA A 841 -29.76 33.79 6.29
N ARG A 842 -29.80 32.70 5.52
CA ARG A 842 -29.92 31.33 6.03
C ARG A 842 -28.71 30.90 6.87
N GLY A 843 -27.49 31.22 6.42
CA GLY A 843 -26.27 30.92 7.17
C GLY A 843 -26.21 31.60 8.53
N ALA A 844 -26.61 32.88 8.59
CA ALA A 844 -26.70 33.64 9.84
C ALA A 844 -27.79 33.08 10.78
N ALA A 845 -28.91 32.60 10.23
CA ALA A 845 -29.97 31.97 11.01
C ALA A 845 -29.54 30.62 11.62
N VAL A 846 -28.78 29.79 10.87
CA VAL A 846 -28.18 28.55 11.41
C VAL A 846 -27.19 28.87 12.52
N GLN A 847 -26.31 29.87 12.32
CA GLN A 847 -25.36 30.32 13.33
C GLN A 847 -26.07 30.81 14.61
N SER A 848 -27.14 31.59 14.47
CA SER A 848 -27.94 32.07 15.60
C SER A 848 -28.63 30.93 16.37
N ALA A 849 -29.10 29.89 15.65
CA ALA A 849 -29.66 28.70 16.29
C ALA A 849 -28.59 27.94 17.10
N VAL A 850 -27.37 27.80 16.58
CA VAL A 850 -26.23 27.20 17.29
C VAL A 850 -25.86 28.01 18.53
N GLU A 851 -25.79 29.34 18.43
CA GLU A 851 -25.49 30.24 19.56
C GLU A 851 -26.55 30.15 20.66
N THR A 852 -27.82 29.99 20.29
CA THR A 852 -28.92 29.77 21.24
C THR A 852 -28.74 28.46 22.00
N LEU A 853 -28.32 27.38 21.31
CA LEU A 853 -28.02 26.10 21.97
C LEU A 853 -26.81 26.21 22.92
N GLN A 854 -25.76 26.92 22.51
CA GLN A 854 -24.53 27.12 23.30
C GLN A 854 -24.79 27.93 24.58
N THR A 855 -25.57 29.01 24.48
CA THR A 855 -25.94 29.85 25.63
C THR A 855 -26.99 29.21 26.53
N GLY A 856 -27.70 28.18 26.05
CA GLY A 856 -28.69 27.42 26.81
C GLY A 856 -28.12 26.31 27.73
N LEU A 857 -26.80 26.13 27.77
CA LEU A 857 -26.14 25.16 28.67
C LEU A 857 -26.11 25.68 30.11
N CYS A 858 -26.19 24.77 31.09
CA CYS A 858 -26.09 25.14 32.50
C CYS A 858 -25.27 24.10 33.28
N LEU A 859 -24.25 24.56 34.01
CA LEU A 859 -23.36 23.72 34.81
C LEU A 859 -24.10 23.10 36.00
N SER A 860 -24.88 23.91 36.72
CA SER A 860 -25.50 23.52 38.00
C SER A 860 -26.74 22.64 37.82
N THR A 861 -27.59 22.96 36.84
CA THR A 861 -28.88 22.28 36.64
C THR A 861 -28.91 21.40 35.40
N GLY A 862 -27.85 21.37 34.59
CA GLY A 862 -27.85 20.72 33.29
C GLY A 862 -28.80 21.37 32.27
N PRO A 863 -28.81 20.88 31.01
CA PRO A 863 -27.88 19.89 30.47
C PRO A 863 -26.54 20.51 30.05
N LEU A 864 -25.49 19.67 30.00
CA LEU A 864 -24.18 20.03 29.43
C LEU A 864 -24.03 19.65 27.95
N ALA A 865 -25.10 19.13 27.36
CA ALA A 865 -25.20 18.86 25.94
C ALA A 865 -26.61 19.16 25.44
N ARG A 866 -26.69 19.77 24.26
CA ARG A 866 -27.92 20.15 23.58
C ARG A 866 -27.79 19.80 22.10
N SER A 867 -28.92 19.59 21.42
CA SER A 867 -28.91 19.31 19.99
C SER A 867 -30.08 19.97 19.27
N ALA A 868 -29.96 20.18 17.97
CA ALA A 868 -31.06 20.65 17.14
C ALA A 868 -31.14 19.95 15.79
N TRP A 869 -32.37 19.68 15.37
CA TRP A 869 -32.74 19.30 14.02
C TRP A 869 -33.17 20.56 13.25
N VAL A 870 -32.31 21.01 12.34
CA VAL A 870 -32.52 22.23 11.57
C VAL A 870 -33.02 21.87 10.18
N ASN A 871 -34.26 22.24 9.86
CA ASN A 871 -34.85 22.08 8.53
C ASN A 871 -34.50 23.28 7.65
N LEU A 872 -33.85 23.06 6.51
CA LEU A 872 -33.45 24.09 5.55
C LEU A 872 -34.31 24.09 4.27
N GLY A 873 -35.40 23.32 4.24
CA GLY A 873 -36.26 23.20 3.06
C GLY A 873 -35.57 22.42 1.94
N ALA A 874 -35.41 23.03 0.76
CA ALA A 874 -34.83 22.39 -0.42
C ALA A 874 -33.36 21.93 -0.23
N ASP A 875 -32.61 22.55 0.70
CA ASP A 875 -31.21 22.20 1.00
C ASP A 875 -31.06 21.05 2.02
N GLY A 876 -32.19 20.43 2.38
CA GLY A 876 -32.27 19.30 3.29
C GLY A 876 -32.24 19.70 4.76
N VAL A 877 -31.66 18.83 5.59
CA VAL A 877 -31.65 18.95 7.05
C VAL A 877 -30.23 18.99 7.60
N ARG A 878 -30.05 19.55 8.80
CA ARG A 878 -28.80 19.51 9.56
C ARG A 878 -29.06 19.06 11.00
N LEU A 879 -28.25 18.15 11.51
CA LEU A 879 -28.21 17.78 12.92
C LEU A 879 -27.06 18.53 13.59
N VAL A 880 -27.38 19.32 14.60
CA VAL A 880 -26.42 20.08 15.41
C VAL A 880 -26.28 19.41 16.76
N LEU A 881 -25.04 19.17 17.22
CA LEU A 881 -24.73 18.71 18.56
C LEU A 881 -23.80 19.72 19.24
N VAL A 882 -24.23 20.25 20.39
CA VAL A 882 -23.49 21.22 21.20
C VAL A 882 -23.17 20.58 22.55
N VAL A 883 -21.90 20.56 22.93
CA VAL A 883 -21.44 19.95 24.19
C VAL A 883 -20.49 20.88 24.91
N HIS A 884 -20.65 21.01 26.23
CA HIS A 884 -19.77 21.80 27.08
C HIS A 884 -18.36 21.16 27.14
N HIS A 885 -17.31 21.96 27.03
CA HIS A 885 -15.92 21.48 26.99
C HIS A 885 -15.50 20.76 28.29
N LEU A 886 -16.20 21.01 29.40
CA LEU A 886 -16.00 20.26 30.66
C LEU A 886 -16.29 18.75 30.56
N VAL A 887 -17.03 18.31 29.54
CA VAL A 887 -17.41 16.90 29.35
C VAL A 887 -16.90 16.30 28.05
N VAL A 888 -16.20 17.08 27.21
CA VAL A 888 -15.73 16.63 25.91
C VAL A 888 -14.37 17.25 25.58
N ASP A 889 -13.51 16.47 24.93
CA ASP A 889 -12.29 16.93 24.26
C ASP A 889 -12.29 16.52 22.78
N ILE A 890 -11.26 16.89 22.03
CA ILE A 890 -11.18 16.62 20.59
C ILE A 890 -11.20 15.12 20.25
N VAL A 891 -10.63 14.27 21.12
CA VAL A 891 -10.67 12.81 20.95
C VAL A 891 -12.07 12.26 21.23
N SER A 892 -12.73 12.79 22.26
CA SER A 892 -14.11 12.46 22.61
C SER A 892 -15.08 12.84 21.49
N TRP A 893 -14.85 13.94 20.78
CA TRP A 893 -15.65 14.31 19.61
C TRP A 893 -15.61 13.27 18.50
N ARG A 894 -14.44 12.66 18.23
CA ARG A 894 -14.34 11.57 17.25
C ARG A 894 -15.19 10.36 17.66
N ILE A 895 -15.16 10.01 18.95
CA ILE A 895 -15.97 8.91 19.51
C ILE A 895 -17.46 9.23 19.44
N LEU A 896 -17.87 10.43 19.86
CA LEU A 896 -19.27 10.86 19.87
C LEU A 896 -19.85 10.92 18.45
N CYS A 897 -19.12 11.47 17.49
CA CYS A 897 -19.54 11.54 16.09
C CYS A 897 -19.64 10.13 15.46
N GLU A 898 -18.66 9.26 15.70
CA GLU A 898 -18.70 7.86 15.23
C GLU A 898 -19.93 7.11 15.78
N ASP A 899 -20.14 7.19 17.10
CA ASP A 899 -21.21 6.46 17.78
C ASP A 899 -22.59 7.04 17.47
N LEU A 900 -22.73 8.36 17.34
CA LEU A 900 -24.00 8.99 16.94
C LEU A 900 -24.37 8.67 15.49
N THR A 901 -23.40 8.66 14.57
CA THR A 901 -23.64 8.20 13.18
C THR A 901 -24.07 6.74 13.18
N ARG A 902 -23.38 5.86 13.91
CA ARG A 902 -23.74 4.44 14.02
C ARG A 902 -25.13 4.25 14.62
N ALA A 903 -25.46 5.00 15.66
CA ALA A 903 -26.76 4.95 16.30
C ALA A 903 -27.88 5.38 15.34
N CYS A 904 -27.70 6.49 14.63
CA CYS A 904 -28.64 6.95 13.62
C CYS A 904 -28.84 5.91 12.49
N ILE A 905 -27.77 5.27 12.01
CA ILE A 905 -27.85 4.23 10.97
C ILE A 905 -28.59 2.98 11.48
N ALA A 906 -28.34 2.55 12.72
CA ALA A 906 -29.05 1.41 13.30
C ALA A 906 -30.55 1.67 13.45
N ARG A 907 -30.91 2.87 13.93
CA ARG A 907 -32.30 3.33 14.04
C ARG A 907 -32.99 3.44 12.68
N LEU A 908 -32.27 3.91 11.66
CA LEU A 908 -32.77 3.94 10.28
C LEU A 908 -33.09 2.53 9.75
N ALA A 909 -32.31 1.53 10.16
CA ALA A 909 -32.55 0.12 9.87
C ALA A 909 -33.56 -0.57 10.82
N GLY A 910 -34.23 0.18 11.71
CA GLY A 910 -35.20 -0.36 12.66
C GLY A 910 -34.60 -1.24 13.77
N ARG A 911 -33.31 -1.06 14.10
CA ARG A 911 -32.59 -1.84 15.11
C ARG A 911 -32.14 -0.96 16.28
N THR A 912 -32.00 -1.56 17.46
CA THR A 912 -31.29 -0.95 18.59
C THR A 912 -29.79 -0.86 18.26
N PRO A 913 -29.11 0.26 18.52
CA PRO A 913 -27.69 0.36 18.22
C PRO A 913 -26.83 -0.46 19.18
N ASP A 914 -25.83 -1.12 18.61
CA ASP A 914 -24.72 -1.71 19.37
C ASP A 914 -23.52 -0.77 19.34
N LEU A 915 -23.22 -0.19 20.50
CA LEU A 915 -22.07 0.70 20.73
C LEU A 915 -20.91 -0.01 21.47
N GLY A 916 -21.04 -1.31 21.74
CA GLY A 916 -20.12 -2.11 22.55
C GLY A 916 -20.20 -1.80 24.06
N PRO A 917 -19.50 -2.57 24.91
CA PRO A 917 -19.38 -2.28 26.33
C PRO A 917 -18.57 -1.02 26.57
N LYS A 918 -18.80 -0.43 27.74
CA LYS A 918 -18.12 0.78 28.18
C LYS A 918 -16.65 0.48 28.50
N THR A 919 -15.78 1.40 28.10
CA THR A 919 -14.40 1.47 28.60
C THR A 919 -14.39 2.12 30.00
N THR A 920 -13.21 2.24 30.65
CA THR A 920 -13.11 2.80 32.01
C THR A 920 -13.83 4.14 32.08
N SER A 921 -14.81 4.26 32.98
CA SER A 921 -15.61 5.49 33.09
C SER A 921 -14.72 6.69 33.44
N PHE A 922 -15.14 7.90 33.06
CA PHE A 922 -14.40 9.11 33.42
C PHE A 922 -14.21 9.25 34.94
N ARG A 923 -15.20 8.80 35.72
CA ARG A 923 -15.14 8.72 37.18
C ARG A 923 -14.05 7.77 37.65
N GLN A 924 -14.10 6.51 37.19
CA GLN A 924 -13.14 5.48 37.58
C GLN A 924 -11.72 5.85 37.16
N TRP A 925 -11.55 6.43 35.98
CA TRP A 925 -10.28 6.96 35.49
C TRP A 925 -9.74 8.03 36.44
N SER A 926 -10.54 9.05 36.76
CA SER A 926 -10.16 10.14 37.66
C SER A 926 -9.79 9.62 39.06
N GLU A 927 -10.63 8.76 39.67
CA GLU A 927 -10.39 8.20 41.00
C GLU A 927 -9.08 7.41 41.09
N ARG A 928 -8.77 6.61 40.05
CA ARG A 928 -7.54 5.82 40.01
C ARG A 928 -6.30 6.70 39.89
N LEU A 929 -6.34 7.74 39.06
CA LEU A 929 -5.23 8.68 38.93
C LEU A 929 -5.01 9.49 40.21
N HIS A 930 -6.07 9.98 40.87
CA HIS A 930 -5.97 10.60 42.19
C HIS A 930 -5.30 9.65 43.20
N THR A 931 -5.70 8.38 43.22
CA THR A 931 -5.11 7.36 44.11
C THR A 931 -3.64 7.08 43.78
N PHE A 932 -3.31 6.97 42.49
CA PHE A 932 -1.95 6.72 42.02
C PHE A 932 -1.00 7.85 42.41
N VAL A 933 -1.42 9.10 42.24
CA VAL A 933 -0.65 10.29 42.62
C VAL A 933 -0.48 10.36 44.13
N ALA A 934 -1.55 10.15 44.90
CA ALA A 934 -1.50 10.15 46.37
C ALA A 934 -0.56 9.08 46.94
N ARG A 935 -0.33 7.98 46.20
CA ARG A 935 0.62 6.90 46.54
C ARG A 935 2.04 7.13 46.00
N GLY A 936 2.31 8.27 45.37
CA GLY A 936 3.64 8.63 44.87
C GLY A 936 3.96 8.15 43.45
N GLY A 937 2.96 7.73 42.67
CA GLY A 937 3.12 7.17 41.32
C GLY A 937 3.84 8.06 40.29
N LEU A 938 3.92 9.37 40.54
CA LEU A 938 4.60 10.35 39.70
C LEU A 938 5.76 11.08 40.41
N ALA A 939 6.19 10.60 41.59
CA ALA A 939 7.22 11.29 42.38
C ALA A 939 8.55 11.45 41.62
N LYS A 940 8.87 10.53 40.71
CA LYS A 940 10.07 10.57 39.87
C LYS A 940 10.08 11.71 38.85
N GLU A 941 8.91 12.21 38.46
CA GLU A 941 8.80 13.32 37.49
C GLU A 941 8.91 14.70 38.16
N LEU A 942 8.76 14.79 39.48
CA LEU A 942 8.71 16.06 40.20
C LEU A 942 9.94 16.96 39.96
N PRO A 943 11.20 16.46 40.00
CA PRO A 943 12.36 17.30 39.75
C PRO A 943 12.37 17.91 38.35
N TYR A 944 11.90 17.16 37.34
CA TYR A 944 11.78 17.65 35.97
C TYR A 944 10.78 18.82 35.92
N TRP A 945 9.58 18.63 36.48
CA TRP A 945 8.55 19.67 36.45
C TRP A 945 8.92 20.93 37.25
N GLN A 946 9.64 20.79 38.37
CA GLN A 946 10.18 21.93 39.12
C GLN A 946 11.18 22.74 38.29
N ALA A 947 12.00 22.09 37.47
CA ALA A 947 12.91 22.77 36.55
C ALA A 947 12.15 23.54 35.45
N GLN A 948 11.08 22.97 34.90
CA GLN A 948 10.23 23.65 33.92
C GLN A 948 9.51 24.88 34.50
N CYS A 949 9.13 24.81 35.78
CA CYS A 949 8.42 25.88 36.50
C CYS A 949 9.32 26.93 37.17
N ALA A 950 10.65 26.85 36.99
CA ALA A 950 11.57 27.86 37.49
C ALA A 950 11.27 29.27 36.90
N ARG A 951 11.77 30.34 37.51
CA ARG A 951 11.47 31.72 37.08
C ARG A 951 11.85 31.94 35.60
N ASN A 952 10.89 32.40 34.81
CA ASN A 952 11.04 32.68 33.38
C ASN A 952 10.77 34.16 33.07
N ALA A 953 11.27 34.63 31.93
CA ALA A 953 10.98 35.97 31.44
C ALA A 953 9.51 36.11 31.03
N ALA A 954 8.94 37.30 31.26
CA ALA A 954 7.60 37.63 30.77
C ALA A 954 7.69 38.15 29.32
N LEU A 955 6.63 37.95 28.54
CA LEU A 955 6.53 38.60 27.22
C LEU A 955 6.51 40.13 27.39
N PRO A 956 7.23 40.90 26.56
CA PRO A 956 7.23 42.35 26.62
C PRO A 956 5.83 42.93 26.42
N ALA A 957 5.30 43.59 27.44
CA ALA A 957 4.03 44.31 27.36
C ALA A 957 4.30 45.83 27.42
N PRO A 958 3.64 46.66 26.60
CA PRO A 958 3.86 48.10 26.51
C PRO A 958 3.35 48.91 27.72
N GLY A 959 2.83 48.28 28.79
CA GLY A 959 2.35 49.00 29.97
C GLY A 959 2.34 48.17 31.27
N PRO A 960 2.44 48.83 32.44
CA PRO A 960 2.37 48.14 33.74
C PRO A 960 0.95 47.65 34.02
N GLY A 961 0.82 46.34 34.23
CA GLY A 961 -0.29 45.72 34.96
C GLY A 961 -1.69 46.02 34.40
N HIS A 962 -2.07 45.40 33.30
CA HIS A 962 -3.46 45.42 32.86
C HIS A 962 -4.28 44.31 33.51
N ALA A 963 -5.28 44.76 34.26
CA ALA A 963 -6.25 43.97 35.00
C ALA A 963 -7.10 43.10 34.07
N ARG A 964 -7.35 41.86 34.50
CA ARG A 964 -8.42 40.94 34.06
C ARG A 964 -8.93 41.12 32.62
N ARG A 965 -8.28 40.38 31.71
CA ARG A 965 -8.44 40.36 30.25
C ARG A 965 -9.64 39.52 29.85
N THR A 966 -10.57 40.02 29.06
CA THR A 966 -11.77 39.24 28.69
C THR A 966 -11.69 38.64 27.27
N MET A 967 -12.40 37.54 27.03
CA MET A 967 -12.44 36.86 25.73
C MET A 967 -13.06 37.73 24.62
N GLY A 968 -13.97 38.66 24.95
CA GLY A 968 -14.62 39.56 23.99
C GLY A 968 -13.73 40.70 23.51
N GLU A 969 -12.71 41.04 24.31
CA GLU A 969 -11.67 41.99 23.93
C GLU A 969 -10.57 41.31 23.10
N SER A 970 -10.43 39.99 23.22
CA SER A 970 -9.48 39.23 22.41
C SER A 970 -9.77 39.40 20.91
N ARG A 971 -8.69 39.47 20.13
CA ARG A 971 -8.74 39.50 18.66
C ARG A 971 -7.94 38.32 18.14
N THR A 972 -8.39 37.79 17.01
CA THR A 972 -7.72 36.67 16.35
C THR A 972 -7.24 37.10 14.97
N VAL A 973 -6.00 36.78 14.67
CA VAL A 973 -5.45 36.88 13.31
C VAL A 973 -5.31 35.46 12.78
N GLU A 974 -5.99 35.18 11.66
CA GLU A 974 -5.87 33.89 10.95
C GLU A 974 -4.77 33.98 9.91
N VAL A 975 -3.95 32.94 9.85
CA VAL A 975 -2.91 32.76 8.86
C VAL A 975 -3.11 31.39 8.22
N VAL A 976 -3.15 31.35 6.90
CA VAL A 976 -3.29 30.11 6.14
C VAL A 976 -2.00 29.87 5.37
N LEU A 977 -1.34 28.75 5.64
CA LEU A 977 -0.23 28.31 4.80
C LEU A 977 -0.81 27.77 3.49
N PRO A 978 -0.20 28.09 2.34
CA PRO A 978 -0.51 27.44 1.08
C PRO A 978 -0.44 25.92 1.20
N GLU A 979 -1.20 25.23 0.34
CA GLU A 979 -1.25 23.77 0.29
C GLU A 979 0.15 23.17 0.12
N ALA A 980 0.95 23.69 -0.82
CA ALA A 980 2.33 23.24 -1.01
C ALA A 980 3.25 23.45 0.22
N GLU A 981 3.10 24.55 0.97
CA GLU A 981 3.87 24.77 2.21
C GLU A 981 3.37 23.86 3.35
N THR A 982 2.07 23.55 3.35
CA THR A 982 1.43 22.64 4.31
C THR A 982 1.85 21.20 4.03
N GLU A 983 1.79 20.76 2.78
CA GLU A 983 2.30 19.46 2.32
C GLU A 983 3.78 19.35 2.66
N ALA A 984 4.61 20.35 2.30
CA ALA A 984 6.02 20.36 2.70
C ALA A 984 6.18 20.19 4.22
N LEU A 985 5.45 20.94 5.05
CA LEU A 985 5.51 20.77 6.51
C LEU A 985 5.09 19.37 7.00
N LEU A 986 4.11 18.72 6.35
CA LEU A 986 3.55 17.42 6.73
C LEU A 986 4.36 16.23 6.19
N ASP A 987 4.99 16.42 5.03
CA ASP A 987 5.80 15.44 4.31
C ASP A 987 7.24 15.39 4.85
N LEU A 988 7.66 16.41 5.60
CA LEU A 988 8.92 16.45 6.33
C LEU A 988 8.94 15.45 7.50
N ARG A 989 9.08 14.15 7.19
CA ARG A 989 9.60 13.15 8.12
C ARG A 989 11.09 13.00 7.84
N SER A 990 11.93 13.85 8.45
CA SER A 990 13.38 13.78 8.22
C SER A 990 13.95 12.44 8.72
N ALA A 991 15.08 12.01 8.14
CA ALA A 991 15.83 10.81 8.54
C ALA A 991 16.26 10.79 10.03
N ASP A 992 16.01 11.87 10.77
CA ASP A 992 16.41 12.11 12.16
C ASP A 992 15.22 12.07 13.15
N GLY A 993 14.02 11.68 12.68
CA GLY A 993 12.82 11.55 13.52
C GLY A 993 12.15 12.87 13.93
N THR A 994 12.34 13.92 13.13
CA THR A 994 11.70 15.25 13.30
C THR A 994 10.25 15.22 12.82
N GLU A 995 9.32 15.68 13.66
CA GLU A 995 7.88 15.75 13.38
C GLU A 995 7.43 17.19 13.07
N ALA A 996 6.28 17.37 12.42
CA ALA A 996 5.73 18.70 12.10
C ALA A 996 5.59 19.62 13.33
N LEU A 997 5.26 19.03 14.49
CA LEU A 997 5.18 19.77 15.76
C LEU A 997 6.54 20.31 16.22
N ASP A 998 7.63 19.58 15.97
CA ASP A 998 8.99 20.03 16.32
C ASP A 998 9.34 21.30 15.55
N ILE A 999 9.06 21.32 14.23
CA ILE A 999 9.31 22.48 13.36
C ILE A 999 8.44 23.67 13.77
N LEU A 1000 7.15 23.43 14.02
CA LEU A 1000 6.20 24.46 14.44
C LEU A 1000 6.61 25.10 15.78
N LEU A 1001 7.07 24.29 16.74
CA LEU A 1001 7.51 24.76 18.06
C LEU A 1001 8.90 25.39 18.02
N SER A 1002 9.82 24.92 17.18
CA SER A 1002 11.11 25.59 16.95
C SER A 1002 10.92 27.01 16.41
N ALA A 1003 10.04 27.19 15.42
CA ALA A 1003 9.71 28.50 14.89
C ALA A 1003 9.05 29.39 15.96
N PHE A 1004 8.20 28.81 16.79
CA PHE A 1004 7.49 29.53 17.84
C PHE A 1004 8.42 29.99 18.97
N ALA A 1005 9.27 29.09 19.46
CA ALA A 1005 10.26 29.38 20.50
C ALA A 1005 11.24 30.46 20.05
N GLU A 1006 11.82 30.35 18.85
CA GLU A 1006 12.73 31.37 18.31
C GLU A 1006 12.04 32.73 18.21
N THR A 1007 10.78 32.77 17.77
CA THR A 1007 10.01 34.02 17.65
C THR A 1007 9.77 34.68 19.00
N LEU A 1008 9.33 33.93 20.01
CA LEU A 1008 9.05 34.48 21.34
C LEU A 1008 10.33 34.90 22.07
N CYS A 1009 11.40 34.12 21.99
CA CYS A 1009 12.71 34.45 22.56
C CYS A 1009 13.29 35.73 21.92
N ALA A 1010 13.23 35.83 20.58
CA ALA A 1010 13.66 37.03 19.87
C ALA A 1010 12.83 38.27 20.25
N PHE A 1011 11.53 38.12 20.46
CA PHE A 1011 10.66 39.21 20.90
C PHE A 1011 10.94 39.63 22.34
N ALA A 1012 11.13 38.66 23.25
CA ALA A 1012 11.39 38.92 24.66
C ALA A 1012 12.82 39.36 24.98
N GLY A 1013 13.75 39.20 24.04
CA GLY A 1013 15.17 39.47 24.25
C GLY A 1013 15.83 38.47 25.19
N THR A 1014 15.33 37.22 25.20
CA THR A 1014 15.81 36.13 26.04
C THR A 1014 16.19 34.93 25.16
N ASP A 1015 17.00 34.01 25.69
CA ASP A 1015 17.30 32.73 25.05
C ASP A 1015 16.27 31.64 25.40
N THR A 1016 15.51 31.84 26.49
CA THR A 1016 14.57 30.84 26.99
C THR A 1016 13.17 31.42 27.16
N MET A 1017 12.16 30.61 26.84
CA MET A 1017 10.75 30.95 27.02
C MET A 1017 9.93 29.78 27.58
N CYS A 1018 9.00 30.07 28.49
CA CYS A 1018 8.01 29.09 28.93
C CYS A 1018 6.81 29.10 27.98
N VAL A 1019 6.50 27.95 27.40
CA VAL A 1019 5.35 27.75 26.51
C VAL A 1019 4.44 26.69 27.09
N GLY A 1020 3.14 26.95 27.11
CA GLY A 1020 2.14 25.95 27.42
C GLY A 1020 1.88 25.06 26.22
N LEU A 1021 1.94 23.75 26.42
CA LEU A 1021 1.56 22.75 25.41
C LEU A 1021 0.33 21.98 25.87
N GLU A 1022 -0.47 21.54 24.90
CA GLU A 1022 -1.64 20.69 25.12
C GLU A 1022 -1.39 19.28 24.56
N GLY A 1023 -1.53 18.27 25.42
CA GLY A 1023 -1.58 16.86 25.04
C GLY A 1023 -2.97 16.27 25.23
N HIS A 1024 -3.24 15.11 24.62
CA HIS A 1024 -4.56 14.46 24.73
C HIS A 1024 -4.85 13.87 26.11
N GLY A 1025 -3.84 13.63 26.96
CA GLY A 1025 -4.01 13.25 28.36
C GLY A 1025 -4.49 11.82 28.65
N ARG A 1026 -4.38 10.93 27.66
CA ARG A 1026 -4.84 9.52 27.74
C ARG A 1026 -3.68 8.53 27.78
N GLU A 1027 -2.51 8.97 28.22
CA GLU A 1027 -1.32 8.12 28.32
C GLU A 1027 -1.55 6.98 29.32
N PRO A 1028 -1.06 5.76 29.04
CA PRO A 1028 -1.26 4.59 29.89
C PRO A 1028 -0.32 4.61 31.11
N ILE A 1029 -0.46 5.62 31.99
CA ILE A 1029 0.37 5.80 33.19
C ILE A 1029 -0.11 5.02 34.41
N VAL A 1030 -1.33 4.45 34.37
CA VAL A 1030 -1.90 3.59 35.42
C VAL A 1030 -2.33 2.27 34.80
N GLU A 1031 -1.92 1.16 35.43
CA GLU A 1031 -2.34 -0.18 35.02
C GLU A 1031 -3.86 -0.37 35.18
N ASP A 1032 -4.43 -1.28 34.39
CA ASP A 1032 -5.85 -1.62 34.42
C ASP A 1032 -6.84 -0.46 34.14
N VAL A 1033 -6.41 0.55 33.38
CA VAL A 1033 -7.24 1.67 32.91
C VAL A 1033 -7.31 1.66 31.39
N ASP A 1034 -8.53 1.69 30.84
CA ASP A 1034 -8.77 1.81 29.40
C ASP A 1034 -9.59 3.07 29.12
N ALA A 1035 -8.93 4.12 28.66
CA ALA A 1035 -9.57 5.37 28.25
C ALA A 1035 -9.73 5.49 26.72
N SER A 1036 -9.61 4.39 25.97
CA SER A 1036 -9.57 4.43 24.49
C SER A 1036 -10.89 4.91 23.85
N ARG A 1037 -12.04 4.65 24.49
CA ARG A 1037 -13.36 5.10 24.04
C ARG A 1037 -14.12 5.93 25.07
N THR A 1038 -13.47 6.35 26.14
CA THR A 1038 -14.12 7.10 27.22
C THR A 1038 -14.30 8.56 26.83
N VAL A 1039 -15.53 9.06 26.87
CA VAL A 1039 -15.82 10.49 26.67
C VAL A 1039 -15.57 11.28 27.96
N GLY A 1040 -14.97 12.45 27.85
CA GLY A 1040 -14.62 13.32 28.97
C GLY A 1040 -13.60 14.38 28.57
N TRP A 1041 -13.21 15.26 29.50
CA TRP A 1041 -12.16 16.24 29.26
C TRP A 1041 -10.82 15.74 29.81
N PHE A 1042 -9.99 15.14 28.95
CA PHE A 1042 -8.71 14.53 29.34
C PHE A 1042 -7.50 15.44 29.15
N THR A 1043 -7.63 16.55 28.42
CA THR A 1043 -6.55 17.44 28.00
C THR A 1043 -5.50 17.66 29.09
N ALA A 1044 -4.24 17.36 28.76
CA ALA A 1044 -3.09 17.67 29.60
C ALA A 1044 -2.52 19.03 29.16
N LEU A 1045 -2.65 20.05 30.01
CA LEU A 1045 -2.02 21.35 29.81
C LEU A 1045 -0.77 21.43 30.71
N PHE A 1046 0.41 21.60 30.10
CA PHE A 1046 1.68 21.59 30.84
C PHE A 1046 2.69 22.62 30.29
N PRO A 1047 3.54 23.19 31.16
CA PRO A 1047 4.59 24.12 30.75
C PRO A 1047 5.81 23.35 30.24
N VAL A 1048 6.41 23.86 29.16
CA VAL A 1048 7.74 23.48 28.70
C VAL A 1048 8.58 24.74 28.57
N ARG A 1049 9.70 24.77 29.26
CA ARG A 1049 10.73 25.80 29.18
C ARG A 1049 11.63 25.44 28.00
N LEU A 1050 11.39 26.11 26.87
CA LEU A 1050 12.13 25.92 25.63
C LEU A 1050 13.30 26.89 25.55
N GLU A 1051 14.51 26.34 25.53
CA GLU A 1051 15.76 27.06 25.36
C GLU A 1051 16.19 27.05 23.89
N VAL A 1052 16.39 28.25 23.34
CA VAL A 1052 16.81 28.49 21.96
C VAL A 1052 18.34 28.61 21.94
N PRO A 1053 19.04 27.72 21.23
CA PRO A 1053 20.50 27.73 21.23
C PRO A 1053 21.07 29.02 20.62
N PRO A 1054 22.26 29.48 21.08
CA PRO A 1054 22.88 30.70 20.56
C PRO A 1054 23.33 30.51 19.11
N GLY A 1055 22.88 31.42 18.24
CA GLY A 1055 23.17 31.39 16.80
C GLY A 1055 21.90 31.17 15.98
N ARG A 1056 21.91 31.63 14.71
CA ARG A 1056 20.76 31.49 13.80
C ARG A 1056 20.82 30.21 12.95
N ASP A 1057 21.52 29.17 13.43
CA ASP A 1057 21.61 27.91 12.70
C ASP A 1057 20.30 27.12 12.82
N PRO A 1058 19.57 26.85 11.71
CA PRO A 1058 18.29 26.17 11.79
C PRO A 1058 18.41 24.71 12.26
N GLY A 1059 19.55 24.06 12.02
CA GLY A 1059 19.78 22.66 12.41
C GLY A 1059 19.93 22.51 13.93
N ALA A 1060 20.79 23.31 14.54
CA ALA A 1060 20.95 23.35 15.99
C ALA A 1060 19.66 23.73 16.71
N LEU A 1061 18.86 24.67 16.14
CA LEU A 1061 17.56 25.05 16.68
C LEU A 1061 16.56 23.89 16.67
N LEU A 1062 16.47 23.14 15.57
CA LEU A 1062 15.57 21.98 15.46
C LEU A 1062 15.99 20.86 16.41
N GLU A 1063 17.28 20.52 16.42
CA GLU A 1063 17.82 19.48 17.30
C GLU A 1063 17.59 19.82 18.78
N GLY A 1064 17.97 21.03 19.20
CA GLY A 1064 17.84 21.45 20.60
C GLY A 1064 16.40 21.46 21.09
N ILE A 1065 15.45 21.92 20.28
CA ILE A 1065 14.02 21.92 20.66
C ILE A 1065 13.45 20.49 20.64
N LYS A 1066 13.78 19.68 19.63
CA LYS A 1066 13.32 18.29 19.53
C LYS A 1066 13.75 17.47 20.76
N GLU A 1067 15.00 17.60 21.21
CA GLU A 1067 15.49 16.87 22.39
C GLU A 1067 14.77 17.32 23.67
N GLN A 1068 14.50 18.62 23.83
CA GLN A 1068 13.72 19.15 24.94
C GLN A 1068 12.29 18.60 24.97
N LEU A 1069 11.64 18.48 23.79
CA LEU A 1069 10.30 17.90 23.66
C LEU A 1069 10.29 16.39 23.95
N ARG A 1070 11.32 15.65 23.49
CA ARG A 1070 11.48 14.21 23.76
C ARG A 1070 11.77 13.91 25.23
N ALA A 1071 12.39 14.84 25.96
CA ALA A 1071 12.67 14.72 27.39
C ALA A 1071 11.43 14.90 28.28
N VAL A 1072 10.28 15.32 27.74
CA VAL A 1072 9.04 15.49 28.50
C VAL A 1072 8.53 14.13 28.99
N PRO A 1073 8.48 13.87 30.31
CA PRO A 1073 8.05 12.57 30.82
C PRO A 1073 6.55 12.37 30.57
N SER A 1074 6.19 11.13 30.21
CA SER A 1074 4.79 10.72 30.06
C SER A 1074 3.94 11.67 29.19
N ARG A 1075 4.56 12.26 28.15
CA ARG A 1075 3.97 13.29 27.26
C ARG A 1075 3.24 14.43 28.00
N GLY A 1076 3.74 14.79 29.19
CA GLY A 1076 3.26 15.93 29.96
C GLY A 1076 2.04 15.68 30.86
N VAL A 1077 1.48 14.46 30.86
CA VAL A 1077 0.30 14.13 31.68
C VAL A 1077 0.59 14.33 33.17
N GLY A 1078 1.80 14.02 33.63
CA GLY A 1078 2.11 14.04 35.06
C GLY A 1078 2.12 15.43 35.69
N TYR A 1079 2.41 16.50 34.94
CA TYR A 1079 2.44 17.87 35.46
C TYR A 1079 1.13 18.27 36.13
N GLY A 1080 0.01 18.13 35.40
CA GLY A 1080 -1.29 18.57 35.89
C GLY A 1080 -1.70 17.82 37.17
N TRP A 1081 -1.47 16.51 37.18
CA TRP A 1081 -1.74 15.67 38.34
C TRP A 1081 -0.89 16.09 39.55
N LEU A 1082 0.40 16.35 39.38
CA LEU A 1082 1.25 16.85 40.47
C LEU A 1082 0.87 18.27 40.91
N ARG A 1083 0.60 19.19 39.99
CA ARG A 1083 0.29 20.60 40.27
C ARG A 1083 -1.06 20.81 40.96
N TYR A 1084 -2.08 20.07 40.55
CA TYR A 1084 -3.46 20.33 40.96
C TYR A 1084 -4.01 19.32 41.96
N THR A 1085 -3.48 18.09 42.01
CA THR A 1085 -4.08 17.00 42.79
C THR A 1085 -3.16 16.39 43.84
N HIS A 1086 -1.86 16.69 43.83
CA HIS A 1086 -0.92 16.17 44.81
C HIS A 1086 -1.33 16.54 46.26
N PRO A 1087 -1.23 15.61 47.23
CA PRO A 1087 -1.70 15.84 48.60
C PRO A 1087 -0.90 16.92 49.34
N ASP A 1088 0.40 17.04 49.07
CA ASP A 1088 1.26 18.09 49.64
C ASP A 1088 1.07 19.44 48.93
N GLU A 1089 0.70 20.47 49.68
CA GLU A 1089 0.56 21.85 49.20
C GLU A 1089 1.90 22.47 48.78
N ALA A 1090 3.01 22.15 49.45
CA ALA A 1090 4.33 22.67 49.08
C ALA A 1090 4.74 22.18 47.68
N VAL A 1091 4.45 20.92 47.36
CA VAL A 1091 4.67 20.37 46.02
C VAL A 1091 3.81 21.10 44.98
N ARG A 1092 2.52 21.28 45.24
CA ARG A 1092 1.61 22.00 44.34
C ARG A 1092 2.04 23.45 44.12
N ALA A 1093 2.48 24.14 45.17
CA ALA A 1093 2.98 25.50 45.11
C ALA A 1093 4.29 25.59 44.31
N SER A 1094 5.20 24.60 44.45
CA SER A 1094 6.47 24.57 43.71
C SER A 1094 6.31 24.44 42.20
N LEU A 1095 5.17 23.92 41.73
CA LEU A 1095 4.84 23.77 40.32
C LEU A 1095 3.96 24.90 39.78
N ALA A 1096 3.64 25.92 40.60
CA ALA A 1096 2.84 27.05 40.16
C ALA A 1096 3.66 27.98 39.26
N VAL A 1097 3.33 27.99 37.96
CA VAL A 1097 3.96 28.87 36.97
C VAL A 1097 2.90 29.62 36.16
N GLN A 1098 3.19 30.88 35.82
CA GLN A 1098 2.39 31.63 34.88
C GLN A 1098 2.85 31.31 33.45
N ILE A 1099 1.95 30.75 32.64
CA ILE A 1099 2.22 30.43 31.24
C ILE A 1099 1.92 31.67 30.39
N PRO A 1100 2.93 32.30 29.76
CA PRO A 1100 2.72 33.54 29.01
C PRO A 1100 2.05 33.29 27.64
N ALA A 1101 2.41 32.19 26.97
CA ALA A 1101 1.87 31.80 25.67
C ALA A 1101 1.55 30.30 25.62
N VAL A 1102 0.50 29.93 24.89
CA VAL A 1102 0.12 28.53 24.63
C VAL A 1102 0.20 28.23 23.14
N PHE A 1103 0.66 27.03 22.79
CA PHE A 1103 0.67 26.51 21.43
C PHE A 1103 -0.02 25.15 21.37
N ASN A 1104 -1.03 25.03 20.51
CA ASN A 1104 -1.77 23.80 20.28
C ASN A 1104 -1.79 23.45 18.79
N TYR A 1105 -1.49 22.21 18.42
CA TYR A 1105 -1.58 21.70 17.05
C TYR A 1105 -2.43 20.43 17.02
N GLN A 1106 -3.53 20.47 16.27
CA GLN A 1106 -4.57 19.44 16.28
C GLN A 1106 -4.44 18.40 15.17
N GLY A 1107 -3.43 18.54 14.29
CA GLY A 1107 -3.21 17.65 13.16
C GLY A 1107 -4.25 17.82 12.03
N GLN A 1108 -4.49 16.74 11.29
CA GLN A 1108 -5.47 16.69 10.19
C GLN A 1108 -6.85 16.25 10.70
N PHE A 1109 -7.89 16.96 10.27
CA PHE A 1109 -9.27 16.69 10.68
C PHE A 1109 -10.22 16.39 9.49
N ASP A 1110 -9.72 16.31 8.27
CA ASP A 1110 -10.54 16.06 7.08
C ASP A 1110 -11.18 14.66 7.12
N THR A 1111 -12.48 14.59 7.40
CA THR A 1111 -13.29 13.36 7.33
C THR A 1111 -14.22 13.30 6.10
N ALA A 1112 -14.07 14.22 5.15
CA ALA A 1112 -14.87 14.25 3.92
C ALA A 1112 -14.08 13.69 2.72
N PRO A 1113 -14.70 12.86 1.85
CA PRO A 1113 -14.10 12.45 0.59
C PRO A 1113 -13.78 13.67 -0.28
N LYS A 1114 -12.68 13.61 -1.04
CA LYS A 1114 -12.18 14.70 -1.90
C LYS A 1114 -13.12 15.11 -3.05
N ASP A 1115 -14.20 14.36 -3.28
CA ASP A 1115 -15.12 14.54 -4.42
C ASP A 1115 -16.26 15.56 -4.20
N GLY A 1116 -16.21 16.35 -3.13
CA GLY A 1116 -17.18 17.44 -2.92
C GLY A 1116 -18.61 17.00 -2.52
N ASP A 1117 -18.88 15.70 -2.38
CA ASP A 1117 -20.14 15.21 -1.78
C ASP A 1117 -20.05 15.30 -0.25
N ARG A 1118 -20.69 16.32 0.33
CA ARG A 1118 -20.75 16.57 1.79
C ARG A 1118 -21.63 15.58 2.56
N ARG A 1119 -22.22 14.58 1.88
CA ARG A 1119 -23.14 13.63 2.51
C ARG A 1119 -22.37 12.64 3.37
N GLY A 1120 -22.60 12.72 4.69
CA GLY A 1120 -22.11 11.76 5.68
C GLY A 1120 -20.97 12.23 6.58
N GLY A 1121 -20.31 13.36 6.28
CA GLY A 1121 -19.23 13.93 7.10
C GLY A 1121 -19.72 14.89 8.19
N TRP A 1122 -19.03 14.92 9.34
CA TRP A 1122 -19.25 15.91 10.41
C TRP A 1122 -18.34 17.13 10.21
N ASP A 1123 -18.90 18.33 10.32
CA ASP A 1123 -18.19 19.60 10.16
C ASP A 1123 -18.27 20.45 11.46
N PHE A 1124 -17.28 21.32 11.68
CA PHE A 1124 -17.36 22.37 12.71
C PHE A 1124 -18.23 23.55 12.21
N ILE A 1125 -18.98 24.16 13.12
CA ILE A 1125 -19.60 25.48 12.88
C ILE A 1125 -18.91 26.54 13.74
N GLY A 1126 -18.28 27.51 13.07
CA GLY A 1126 -17.57 28.62 13.72
C GLY A 1126 -16.24 28.22 14.39
N ALA A 1127 -15.57 29.20 14.99
CA ALA A 1127 -14.30 28.99 15.69
C ALA A 1127 -14.44 27.87 16.75
N GLN A 1128 -13.43 27.01 16.85
CA GLN A 1128 -13.43 25.68 17.48
C GLN A 1128 -13.97 25.58 18.92
N THR A 1129 -14.11 26.70 19.64
CA THR A 1129 -14.87 26.73 20.90
C THR A 1129 -15.44 28.13 21.17
N VAL A 1130 -16.71 28.21 21.56
CA VAL A 1130 -17.35 29.47 21.94
C VAL A 1130 -17.25 29.66 23.46
N ARG A 1131 -16.61 30.75 23.87
CA ARG A 1131 -16.51 31.21 25.27
C ARG A 1131 -17.35 32.47 25.49
N SER A 1132 -17.83 32.70 26.72
CA SER A 1132 -18.44 34.00 27.06
C SER A 1132 -17.47 35.15 26.75
N PRO A 1133 -17.91 36.22 26.07
CA PRO A 1133 -17.11 37.42 25.87
C PRO A 1133 -16.60 38.04 27.18
N ARG A 1134 -17.27 37.78 28.31
CA ARG A 1134 -16.88 38.28 29.64
C ARG A 1134 -15.92 37.34 30.39
N ALA A 1135 -15.72 36.11 29.91
CA ALA A 1135 -14.79 35.16 30.52
C ALA A 1135 -13.35 35.68 30.38
N LEU A 1136 -12.48 35.32 31.32
CA LEU A 1136 -11.08 35.76 31.25
C LEU A 1136 -10.32 34.97 30.17
N SER A 1137 -9.46 35.66 29.42
CA SER A 1137 -8.49 34.99 28.55
C SER A 1137 -7.39 34.38 29.42
N PRO A 1138 -7.17 33.05 29.36
CA PRO A 1138 -6.20 32.37 30.21
C PRO A 1138 -4.74 32.67 29.83
N PHE A 1139 -4.49 33.09 28.59
CA PHE A 1139 -3.15 33.34 28.06
C PHE A 1139 -3.07 34.73 27.42
N ALA A 1140 -1.89 35.35 27.46
CA ALA A 1140 -1.66 36.63 26.78
C ALA A 1140 -1.58 36.44 25.25
N LEU A 1141 -1.05 35.30 24.83
CA LEU A 1141 -0.98 34.86 23.44
C LEU A 1141 -1.38 33.38 23.35
N ALA A 1142 -2.32 33.04 22.47
CA ALA A 1142 -2.70 31.66 22.22
C ALA A 1142 -2.64 31.38 20.71
N VAL A 1143 -1.89 30.36 20.33
CA VAL A 1143 -1.75 29.92 18.94
C VAL A 1143 -2.34 28.52 18.82
N SER A 1144 -3.27 28.34 17.88
CA SER A 1144 -3.85 27.05 17.56
C SER A 1144 -3.73 26.75 16.08
N GLY A 1145 -3.35 25.50 15.75
CA GLY A 1145 -3.12 25.05 14.39
C GLY A 1145 -3.94 23.81 14.03
N ILE A 1146 -4.56 23.83 12.85
CA ILE A 1146 -5.30 22.69 12.30
C ILE A 1146 -5.11 22.61 10.79
N VAL A 1147 -5.01 21.40 10.24
CA VAL A 1147 -5.01 21.17 8.80
C VAL A 1147 -6.44 20.86 8.35
N LEU A 1148 -6.98 21.73 7.50
CA LEU A 1148 -8.30 21.59 6.90
C LEU A 1148 -8.17 21.77 5.38
N GLN A 1149 -8.73 20.83 4.62
CA GLN A 1149 -8.70 20.82 3.15
C GLN A 1149 -7.28 20.95 2.62
N GLY A 1150 -6.34 20.18 3.19
CA GLY A 1150 -4.93 20.21 2.78
C GLY A 1150 -4.15 21.48 3.16
N ARG A 1151 -4.73 22.43 3.91
CA ARG A 1151 -4.07 23.69 4.31
C ARG A 1151 -3.97 23.85 5.81
N LEU A 1152 -2.79 24.20 6.32
CA LEU A 1152 -2.57 24.52 7.73
C LEU A 1152 -3.10 25.93 8.01
N ARG A 1153 -4.06 26.01 8.92
CA ARG A 1153 -4.60 27.27 9.44
C ARG A 1153 -4.07 27.48 10.86
N LEU A 1154 -3.45 28.63 11.09
CA LEU A 1154 -2.95 29.07 12.39
C LEU A 1154 -3.77 30.26 12.86
N MET A 1155 -4.39 30.13 14.03
CA MET A 1155 -5.17 31.19 14.66
C MET A 1155 -4.38 31.77 15.83
N TRP A 1156 -4.01 33.04 15.73
CA TRP A 1156 -3.28 33.80 16.74
C TRP A 1156 -4.25 34.67 17.53
N ALA A 1157 -4.67 34.20 18.70
CA ALA A 1157 -5.51 34.97 19.61
C ALA A 1157 -4.64 35.78 20.57
N HIS A 1158 -4.91 37.08 20.65
CA HIS A 1158 -4.21 38.02 21.52
C HIS A 1158 -5.17 38.99 22.19
N ASP A 1159 -4.68 39.68 23.21
CA ASP A 1159 -5.35 40.81 23.82
C ASP A 1159 -4.81 42.12 23.21
N PRO A 1160 -5.64 42.93 22.51
CA PRO A 1160 -5.24 44.23 21.94
C PRO A 1160 -4.69 45.23 22.95
N ALA A 1161 -5.04 45.10 24.24
CA ALA A 1161 -4.53 45.97 25.30
C ALA A 1161 -3.10 45.57 25.74
N VAL A 1162 -2.67 44.33 25.49
CA VAL A 1162 -1.34 43.82 25.82
C VAL A 1162 -0.42 43.83 24.60
N HIS A 1163 -0.92 43.38 23.45
CA HIS A 1163 -0.22 43.46 22.17
C HIS A 1163 -1.21 44.03 21.16
N ASP A 1164 -0.91 45.19 20.60
CA ASP A 1164 -1.75 45.72 19.52
C ASP A 1164 -1.66 44.80 18.29
N ARG A 1165 -2.60 44.99 17.35
CA ARG A 1165 -2.64 44.17 16.13
C ARG A 1165 -1.31 44.24 15.35
N SER A 1166 -0.66 45.40 15.32
CA SER A 1166 0.62 45.58 14.61
C SER A 1166 1.76 44.76 15.22
N THR A 1167 1.79 44.62 16.55
CA THR A 1167 2.73 43.77 17.27
C THR A 1167 2.52 42.30 16.93
N VAL A 1168 1.27 41.84 16.90
CA VAL A 1168 0.95 40.44 16.60
C VAL A 1168 1.18 40.09 15.13
N GLU A 1169 0.86 40.99 14.20
CA GLU A 1169 1.20 40.83 12.78
C GLU A 1169 2.72 40.73 12.59
N ARG A 1170 3.51 41.53 13.33
CA ARG A 1170 4.97 41.41 13.32
C ARG A 1170 5.46 40.08 13.90
N LEU A 1171 4.85 39.58 14.97
CA LEU A 1171 5.17 38.26 15.51
C LEU A 1171 4.84 37.14 14.50
N ILE A 1172 3.72 37.26 13.80
CA ILE A 1172 3.33 36.33 12.72
C ILE A 1172 4.34 36.37 11.58
N GLU A 1173 4.78 37.55 11.14
CA GLU A 1173 5.78 37.69 10.09
C GLU A 1173 7.11 37.05 10.50
N LEU A 1174 7.57 37.27 11.74
CA LEU A 1174 8.77 36.64 12.28
C LEU A 1174 8.60 35.11 12.36
N TYR A 1175 7.44 34.64 12.82
CA TYR A 1175 7.10 33.24 12.91
C TYR A 1175 7.09 32.56 11.54
N LEU A 1176 6.40 33.14 10.56
CA LEU A 1176 6.35 32.61 9.19
C LEU A 1176 7.72 32.64 8.51
N THR A 1177 8.53 33.67 8.78
CA THR A 1177 9.90 33.75 8.28
C THR A 1177 10.74 32.62 8.87
N SER A 1178 10.67 32.39 10.18
CA SER A 1178 11.36 31.29 10.84
C SER A 1178 10.84 29.93 10.36
N LEU A 1179 9.53 29.75 10.31
CA LEU A 1179 8.87 28.51 9.86
C LEU A 1179 9.26 28.16 8.43
N ARG A 1180 9.20 29.10 7.49
CA ARG A 1180 9.63 28.88 6.10
C ARG A 1180 11.12 28.61 6.01
N ARG A 1181 11.95 29.29 6.83
CA ARG A 1181 13.39 29.01 6.90
C ARG A 1181 13.64 27.59 7.42
N LEU A 1182 12.89 27.12 8.40
CA LEU A 1182 13.01 25.78 8.97
C LEU A 1182 12.47 24.71 8.02
N ILE A 1183 11.33 24.94 7.35
CA ILE A 1183 10.82 24.08 6.27
C ILE A 1183 11.84 24.02 5.12
N ALA A 1184 12.39 25.17 4.69
CA ALA A 1184 13.45 25.24 3.68
C ALA A 1184 14.73 24.52 4.14
N HIS A 1185 15.09 24.62 5.43
CA HIS A 1185 16.22 23.90 5.99
C HIS A 1185 15.98 22.39 5.98
N CYS A 1186 14.84 21.92 6.47
CA CYS A 1186 14.50 20.49 6.48
C CYS A 1186 14.40 19.91 5.06
N THR A 1187 13.87 20.69 4.11
CA THR A 1187 13.80 20.29 2.69
C THR A 1187 15.17 20.36 1.98
N SER A 1188 16.11 21.19 2.45
CA SER A 1188 17.48 21.28 1.89
C SER A 1188 18.52 20.38 2.59
N ARG A 1189 18.32 20.00 3.86
CA ARG A 1189 19.20 19.09 4.63
C ARG A 1189 18.97 17.60 4.39
N GLY A 1190 18.04 17.22 3.52
CA GLY A 1190 18.02 15.88 2.90
C GLY A 1190 19.33 15.47 2.20
N ALA A 1191 20.40 16.28 2.31
CA ALA A 1191 21.75 16.02 1.82
C ALA A 1191 22.87 15.92 2.90
N LEU A 1192 22.74 16.35 4.18
CA LEU A 1192 23.88 16.35 5.13
C LEU A 1192 23.51 16.27 6.64
N GLY A 1193 23.87 15.14 7.28
CA GLY A 1193 24.32 15.05 8.69
C GLY A 1193 23.31 14.60 9.77
N GLN A 1194 23.56 13.44 10.40
CA GLN A 1194 22.82 12.89 11.55
C GLN A 1194 23.23 13.52 12.90
N THR A 1195 22.30 13.54 13.85
CA THR A 1195 22.48 13.99 15.24
C THR A 1195 22.36 12.83 16.25
N PRO A 1196 22.90 12.95 17.49
CA PRO A 1196 23.16 11.81 18.39
C PRO A 1196 21.92 11.12 18.98
N SER A 1197 20.75 11.76 18.98
CA SER A 1197 19.53 11.27 19.63
C SER A 1197 18.76 10.19 18.86
N GLY A 1198 19.31 9.69 17.73
CA GLY A 1198 18.78 8.54 16.99
C GLY A 1198 19.01 7.16 17.63
N THR A 1199 19.65 7.09 18.81
CA THR A 1199 19.88 5.84 19.53
C THR A 1199 18.90 5.68 20.69
N SER A 1200 17.98 4.73 20.58
CA SER A 1200 17.17 4.30 21.74
C SER A 1200 18.02 3.40 22.64
N PRO A 1201 18.08 3.64 23.97
CA PRO A 1201 18.90 2.85 24.88
C PRO A 1201 18.21 1.51 25.21
N ALA A 1202 18.55 0.47 24.47
CA ALA A 1202 18.22 -0.91 24.84
C ALA A 1202 19.35 -1.52 25.68
N ARG A 1203 19.11 -1.62 27.00
CA ARG A 1203 19.74 -2.55 27.96
C ARG A 1203 21.26 -2.44 28.20
N GLU A 1204 21.65 -1.61 29.17
CA GLU A 1204 22.63 -2.03 30.19
C GLU A 1204 21.87 -2.55 31.42
N VAL A 1205 21.36 -3.78 31.32
CA VAL A 1205 21.07 -4.63 32.48
C VAL A 1205 21.58 -6.02 32.11
N GLY A 1206 22.81 -6.33 32.52
CA GLY A 1206 23.39 -7.65 32.28
C GLY A 1206 24.90 -7.72 32.09
N ALA A 1207 25.70 -6.87 32.75
CA ALA A 1207 27.16 -7.07 32.82
C ALA A 1207 27.76 -6.49 34.11
N SER A 1208 27.23 -6.90 35.27
CA SER A 1208 27.89 -6.61 36.56
C SER A 1208 27.64 -7.71 37.60
N THR A 1209 27.80 -8.98 37.22
CA THR A 1209 27.91 -10.10 38.17
C THR A 1209 28.87 -11.15 37.64
N ARG A 1210 30.13 -10.77 37.35
CA ARG A 1210 31.25 -11.71 37.18
C ARG A 1210 32.62 -11.02 37.16
N ALA A 1211 32.88 -10.16 38.14
CA ALA A 1211 34.22 -9.58 38.35
C ALA A 1211 34.48 -9.12 39.79
N GLU A 1212 33.90 -9.76 40.81
CA GLU A 1212 34.33 -9.57 42.21
C GLU A 1212 34.21 -10.91 42.95
N ALA A 1213 35.06 -11.86 42.56
CA ALA A 1213 35.27 -13.10 43.30
C ALA A 1213 36.72 -13.59 43.11
N HIS A 1214 37.71 -12.71 43.25
CA HIS A 1214 39.12 -13.08 43.44
C HIS A 1214 39.92 -11.92 44.05
N SER A 1215 39.72 -11.68 45.34
CA SER A 1215 40.73 -11.10 46.24
C SER A 1215 40.13 -10.96 47.64
N LEU A 1216 40.35 -12.00 48.47
CA LEU A 1216 40.44 -12.02 49.94
C LEU A 1216 39.70 -13.20 50.56
N ALA A 1217 40.33 -14.38 50.53
CA ALA A 1217 40.45 -15.28 51.67
C ALA A 1217 41.15 -16.57 51.19
N GLY A 1218 42.39 -16.77 51.64
CA GLY A 1218 43.04 -18.06 51.53
C GLY A 1218 42.36 -19.12 52.39
N GLN A 1219 42.73 -20.37 52.10
CA GLN A 1219 42.59 -21.55 52.96
C GLN A 1219 41.16 -22.06 53.20
N GLN A 1220 40.74 -23.11 52.49
CA GLN A 1220 40.83 -24.47 53.05
C GLN A 1220 40.40 -25.52 52.02
N CYS A 1221 41.04 -26.67 52.16
CA CYS A 1221 41.12 -27.79 51.25
C CYS A 1221 40.17 -28.91 51.72
N MET A 1222 39.78 -29.77 50.77
CA MET A 1222 39.32 -31.18 50.93
C MET A 1222 37.83 -31.45 51.13
N SER A 1223 37.13 -31.76 50.02
CA SER A 1223 36.64 -33.12 49.69
C SER A 1223 36.03 -33.15 48.30
#